data_AF-A0A2E6ZD76-F1
#
_entry.id   AF-A0A2E6ZD76-F1
#
_cell.length_a   1.000
_cell.length_b   1.000
_cell.length_c   1.000
_cell.angle_alpha   90.00
_cell.angle_beta   90.00
_cell.angle_gamma   90.00
#
_symmetry.space_group_name_H-M   'P 1'
#
loop_
_entity.id
_entity.type
_entity.pdbx_description
1 polymer ?
#
loop_
_entity_poly.entity_id
_entity_poly.type
_entity_poly.pdbx_seq_one_letter_code
_entity_poly.pdbx_strand_id
1 'polypeptide(L)'
;MNTPSGSFDSTLLTGRGLMPDAFQLEGFEIVDEGLSALVAAPTSAGKTLVAEYAIEKVLAKGRTVVYTTPIKALSNQKFKDLSRWLGKERVGLLTGDNAVRPEADVVVMTTEVLRNMIYARSPRLDNLGLVVLDEVHFLQDPYRGPVWEEVIMQLPARTRLVCLSATVSNAAEVAGWITEVHSECVAVIETTRPVELHDHFLIFDKRHRRLQEFRTLRNGESNYEVERYLSKMRGQRHRGPKSRGGDVGRPRRGEVITHLDQGDRLPAIFFVFSRQGCDDAVQNALEHGLDFLDGREKQRVETIVEQHVGDLAQADLSLLNFEGWLRGLQAGLASHHAGMVTPFKEAVEDCFAAGLLKVVFATETLAMGVNLPAKSVVIEQLSRFRGEGHVTLTPGEYTQLTGRAGRRGIDSTGHAYALWSPYESFSQLSQLARSNDFILESAFRPTYNMAANLMTRVIREDAVGLLERSFAQYRSNSNIVTLITELDKAKASLGTAEKELKRLGVPVDGRKQADPRPNRTGSAPLEKLRPGAIIERIHGTEAQFLLVLGTTSRRGGEHRIRVVSPRGKVMMLSGKEFDMSPRTLSDIELPKPYAPNRREYQRSCARLLKQELTELGIILEVRRPKADLDVERLKAEERVADARRRILAVQDRIAVAEGGLSQALLAIEEIMEIFGCCEAWQLTPLGEYLRGIFHEMDLLAALCISENLFGDLSPPELASVVSVLTYEHRSRLDPPSPWYPSVSIKEKVEALLAHSSRLRREERERGLPESRSPDPTIIGTVHGWASGHELADVLDDATSAGDFVRHIRQVVDLLSQIGDVAPTKELRNCAKQACELLDRDLVAAAARVQEGDDEVIFDDAH
;
A
#
# COMPACT_ATOMS: atom_id res chain seq x y z
N MET A 1 -37.92 0.40 14.09
CA MET A 1 -38.53 1.25 15.14
C MET A 1 -38.57 0.46 16.43
N ASN A 2 -37.59 0.73 17.30
CA ASN A 2 -37.56 0.51 18.74
C ASN A 2 -36.36 1.36 19.18
N THR A 3 -36.62 2.63 19.52
CA THR A 3 -35.63 3.56 20.05
C THR A 3 -35.28 3.13 21.48
N PRO A 4 -34.01 2.88 21.82
CA PRO A 4 -33.61 2.69 23.21
C PRO A 4 -33.84 3.99 23.96
N SER A 5 -34.72 3.95 24.96
CA SER A 5 -35.06 5.06 25.85
C SER A 5 -34.02 5.23 26.95
N GLY A 6 -32.76 5.50 26.58
CA GLY A 6 -31.76 6.07 27.47
C GLY A 6 -31.61 7.54 27.11
N SER A 7 -32.05 8.46 27.97
CA SER A 7 -31.77 9.88 27.75
C SER A 7 -30.27 10.10 28.02
N PHE A 8 -29.47 10.12 26.96
CA PHE A 8 -28.11 10.65 27.02
C PHE A 8 -28.21 12.14 27.36
N ASP A 9 -28.13 12.47 28.64
CA ASP A 9 -28.20 13.84 29.14
C ASP A 9 -26.87 14.54 28.83
N SER A 10 -26.75 15.00 27.58
CA SER A 10 -25.60 15.71 27.05
C SER A 10 -26.04 17.07 26.56
N THR A 11 -25.35 18.10 27.06
CA THR A 11 -25.59 19.48 26.64
C THR A 11 -25.19 19.70 25.18
N LEU A 12 -24.25 18.90 24.67
CA LEU A 12 -23.86 18.84 23.26
C LEU A 12 -25.02 18.42 22.35
N LEU A 13 -25.68 17.28 22.65
CA LEU A 13 -26.76 16.76 21.81
C LEU A 13 -27.98 17.68 21.84
N THR A 14 -28.36 18.10 23.05
CA THR A 14 -29.54 18.95 23.26
C THR A 14 -29.32 20.37 22.73
N GLY A 15 -28.12 20.91 22.88
CA GLY A 15 -27.75 22.26 22.42
C GLY A 15 -27.56 22.36 20.91
N ARG A 16 -27.21 21.27 20.20
CA ARG A 16 -27.04 21.25 18.74
C ARG A 16 -28.21 20.63 17.98
N GLY A 17 -29.23 20.11 18.67
CA GLY A 17 -30.39 19.47 18.03
C GLY A 17 -30.05 18.23 17.20
N LEU A 18 -28.97 17.51 17.56
CA LEU A 18 -28.49 16.36 16.80
C LEU A 18 -29.18 15.07 17.24
N MET A 19 -29.59 14.26 16.27
CA MET A 19 -30.05 12.89 16.51
C MET A 19 -28.90 11.92 16.19
N PRO A 20 -28.37 11.19 17.19
CA PRO A 20 -27.29 10.23 16.97
C PRO A 20 -27.79 8.97 16.26
N ASP A 21 -26.95 8.44 15.37
CA ASP A 21 -27.11 7.13 14.73
C ASP A 21 -26.83 5.99 15.72
N ALA A 22 -27.28 4.77 15.42
CA ALA A 22 -27.16 3.63 16.33
C ALA A 22 -25.71 3.32 16.77
N PHE A 23 -24.75 3.37 15.83
CA PHE A 23 -23.34 3.15 16.15
C PHE A 23 -22.76 4.28 17.03
N GLN A 24 -23.29 5.51 16.95
CA GLN A 24 -22.86 6.61 17.80
C GLN A 24 -23.35 6.42 19.24
N LEU A 25 -24.58 5.91 19.41
CA LEU A 25 -25.13 5.53 20.72
C LEU A 25 -24.31 4.42 21.37
N GLU A 26 -23.93 3.39 20.62
CA GLU A 26 -23.02 2.34 21.09
C GLU A 26 -21.67 2.94 21.54
N GLY A 27 -21.12 3.87 20.76
CA GLY A 27 -19.92 4.62 21.14
C GLY A 27 -20.09 5.42 22.44
N PHE A 28 -21.26 6.03 22.67
CA PHE A 28 -21.54 6.76 23.91
C PHE A 28 -21.64 5.83 25.13
N GLU A 29 -22.25 4.66 24.98
CA GLU A 29 -22.34 3.65 26.04
C GLU A 29 -20.94 3.19 26.47
N ILE A 30 -20.06 2.87 25.52
CA ILE A 30 -18.66 2.50 25.79
C ILE A 30 -17.91 3.61 26.55
N VAL A 31 -18.12 4.88 26.15
CA VAL A 31 -17.52 6.05 26.81
C VAL A 31 -18.04 6.23 28.23
N ASP A 32 -19.34 6.03 28.46
CA ASP A 32 -19.97 6.14 29.79
C ASP A 32 -19.54 5.02 30.73
N GLU A 33 -19.29 3.81 30.23
CA GLU A 33 -18.64 2.71 30.96
C GLU A 33 -17.18 3.00 31.31
N GLY A 34 -16.61 4.06 30.73
CA GLY A 34 -15.23 4.45 30.95
C GLY A 34 -14.25 3.49 30.29
N LEU A 35 -14.61 2.91 29.15
CA LEU A 35 -13.76 2.10 28.30
C LEU A 35 -13.16 2.95 27.17
N SER A 36 -12.13 2.42 26.48
CA SER A 36 -11.64 3.02 25.24
C SER A 36 -12.48 2.55 24.05
N ALA A 37 -12.60 3.38 23.01
CA ALA A 37 -13.42 3.07 21.83
C ALA A 37 -12.61 3.22 20.54
N LEU A 38 -12.74 2.25 19.63
CA LEU A 38 -12.29 2.37 18.25
C LEU A 38 -13.50 2.43 17.33
N VAL A 39 -13.76 3.60 16.75
CA VAL A 39 -14.89 3.86 15.86
C VAL A 39 -14.42 3.77 14.41
N ALA A 40 -14.73 2.67 13.75
CA ALA A 40 -14.46 2.46 12.33
C ALA A 40 -15.75 2.69 11.53
N ALA A 41 -15.85 3.83 10.86
CA ALA A 41 -17.03 4.22 10.10
C ALA A 41 -16.65 4.93 8.79
N PRO A 42 -17.52 4.94 7.76
CA PRO A 42 -17.23 5.63 6.51
C PRO A 42 -17.00 7.12 6.71
N THR A 43 -16.21 7.75 5.83
CA THR A 43 -16.06 9.21 5.82
C THR A 43 -17.43 9.87 5.72
N SER A 44 -17.63 10.96 6.46
CA SER A 44 -18.91 11.69 6.60
C SER A 44 -20.01 10.96 7.41
N ALA A 45 -19.73 9.79 8.01
CA ALA A 45 -20.66 9.10 8.92
C ALA A 45 -20.87 9.81 10.28
N GLY A 46 -20.13 10.89 10.57
CA GLY A 46 -20.26 11.60 11.83
C GLY A 46 -19.52 10.96 13.00
N LYS A 47 -18.46 10.17 12.72
CA LYS A 47 -17.60 9.53 13.74
C LYS A 47 -17.07 10.51 14.81
N THR A 48 -16.86 11.78 14.44
CA THR A 48 -16.41 12.84 15.35
C THR A 48 -17.36 13.08 16.52
N LEU A 49 -18.66 12.79 16.39
CA LEU A 49 -19.63 13.00 17.48
C LEU A 49 -19.29 12.14 18.72
N VAL A 50 -18.76 10.92 18.53
CA VAL A 50 -18.33 10.06 19.64
C VAL A 50 -17.14 10.68 20.39
N ALA A 51 -16.20 11.30 19.67
CA ALA A 51 -15.10 12.02 20.28
C ALA A 51 -15.55 13.29 21.01
N GLU A 52 -16.48 14.07 20.44
CA GLU A 52 -17.07 15.24 21.10
C GLU A 52 -17.79 14.86 22.41
N TYR A 53 -18.56 13.77 22.40
CA TYR A 53 -19.20 13.26 23.62
C TYR A 53 -18.17 12.87 24.70
N ALA A 54 -17.10 12.18 24.32
CA ALA A 54 -16.02 11.82 25.23
C ALA A 54 -15.30 13.06 25.80
N ILE A 55 -15.07 14.09 24.97
CA ILE A 55 -14.51 15.38 25.41
C ILE A 55 -15.39 16.00 26.49
N GLU A 56 -16.70 16.13 26.27
CA GLU A 56 -17.64 16.70 27.24
C GLU A 56 -17.56 15.95 28.59
N LYS A 57 -17.58 14.62 28.57
CA LYS A 57 -17.55 13.77 29.78
C LYS A 57 -16.25 13.89 30.57
N VAL A 58 -15.12 14.07 29.87
CA VAL A 58 -13.79 14.17 30.50
C VAL A 58 -13.58 15.55 31.10
N LEU A 59 -14.01 16.61 30.39
CA LEU A 59 -13.98 17.98 30.90
C LEU A 59 -14.88 18.14 32.13
N ALA A 60 -16.06 17.50 32.17
CA ALA A 60 -16.93 17.48 33.34
C ALA A 60 -16.27 16.87 34.59
N LYS A 61 -15.24 16.03 34.42
CA LYS A 61 -14.42 15.44 35.50
C LYS A 61 -13.20 16.28 35.87
N GLY A 62 -13.01 17.46 35.25
CA GLY A 62 -11.86 18.34 35.49
C GLY A 62 -10.52 17.81 34.95
N ARG A 63 -10.57 16.86 33.99
CA ARG A 63 -9.38 16.30 33.34
C ARG A 63 -9.17 16.94 31.96
N THR A 64 -7.92 16.97 31.50
CA THR A 64 -7.58 17.56 30.19
C THR A 64 -7.72 16.56 29.05
N VAL A 65 -7.80 17.07 27.83
CA VAL A 65 -7.93 16.28 26.60
C VAL A 65 -6.85 16.67 25.60
N VAL A 66 -6.31 15.67 24.92
CA VAL A 66 -5.49 15.85 23.72
C VAL A 66 -6.25 15.32 22.51
N TYR A 67 -6.38 16.13 21.47
CA TYR A 67 -6.91 15.71 20.18
C TYR A 67 -5.77 15.63 19.18
N THR A 68 -5.39 14.43 18.78
CA THR A 68 -4.32 14.21 17.82
C THR A 68 -4.88 14.06 16.40
N THR A 69 -4.13 14.60 15.44
CA THR A 69 -4.37 14.41 14.01
C THR A 69 -3.07 14.08 13.30
N PRO A 70 -3.08 13.32 12.20
CA PRO A 70 -1.86 12.93 11.51
C PRO A 70 -1.24 14.06 10.68
N ILE A 71 -1.95 15.17 10.42
CA ILE A 71 -1.50 16.24 9.52
C ILE A 71 -1.84 17.61 10.12
N LYS A 72 -0.93 18.58 9.97
CA LYS A 72 -1.08 19.97 10.45
C LYS A 72 -2.37 20.64 9.95
N ALA A 73 -2.74 20.45 8.67
CA ALA A 73 -3.97 20.99 8.10
C ALA A 73 -5.23 20.52 8.87
N LEU A 74 -5.29 19.22 9.20
CA LEU A 74 -6.35 18.67 10.05
C LEU A 74 -6.28 19.23 11.47
N SER A 75 -5.07 19.43 12.03
CA SER A 75 -4.91 20.07 13.35
C SER A 75 -5.52 21.46 13.36
N ASN A 76 -5.24 22.29 12.34
CA ASN A 76 -5.77 23.63 12.21
C ASN A 76 -7.31 23.62 12.05
N GLN A 77 -7.83 22.71 11.21
CA GLN A 77 -9.27 22.55 11.04
C GLN A 77 -9.97 22.16 12.36
N LYS A 78 -9.45 21.16 13.06
CA LYS A 78 -10.01 20.68 14.33
C LYS A 78 -9.88 21.71 15.44
N PHE A 79 -8.79 22.48 15.45
CA PHE A 79 -8.64 23.61 16.36
C PHE A 79 -9.73 24.66 16.13
N LYS A 80 -10.02 25.04 14.88
CA LYS A 80 -11.11 25.97 14.55
C LYS A 80 -12.48 25.38 14.96
N ASP A 81 -12.75 24.12 14.63
CA ASP A 81 -14.04 23.46 14.93
C ASP A 81 -14.30 23.33 16.44
N LEU A 82 -13.30 22.86 17.20
CA LEU A 82 -13.40 22.74 18.66
C LEU A 82 -13.44 24.11 19.34
N SER A 83 -12.72 25.11 18.84
CA SER A 83 -12.79 26.48 19.36
C SER A 83 -14.16 27.11 19.17
N ARG A 84 -14.81 26.88 18.02
CA ARG A 84 -16.20 27.33 17.76
C ARG A 84 -17.19 26.68 18.73
N TRP A 85 -16.93 25.45 19.14
CA TRP A 85 -17.82 24.72 20.06
C TRP A 85 -17.56 25.04 21.54
N LEU A 86 -16.33 24.89 22.00
CA LEU A 86 -15.96 24.95 23.41
C LEU A 86 -15.59 26.37 23.84
N GLY A 87 -15.39 27.29 22.90
CA GLY A 87 -14.87 28.63 23.13
C GLY A 87 -13.34 28.67 23.00
N LYS A 88 -12.82 29.77 22.44
CA LYS A 88 -11.39 29.96 22.12
C LYS A 88 -10.48 29.74 23.33
N GLU A 89 -10.87 30.21 24.53
CA GLU A 89 -10.07 30.13 25.75
C GLU A 89 -9.79 28.70 26.24
N ARG A 90 -10.67 27.74 25.91
CA ARG A 90 -10.53 26.35 26.37
C ARG A 90 -9.80 25.44 25.37
N VAL A 91 -9.46 25.96 24.20
CA VAL A 91 -8.86 25.18 23.11
C VAL A 91 -7.53 25.79 22.68
N GLY A 92 -6.50 24.95 22.70
CA GLY A 92 -5.14 25.25 22.25
C GLY A 92 -4.75 24.44 21.02
N LEU A 93 -3.65 24.84 20.38
CA LEU A 93 -3.03 24.17 19.26
C LEU A 93 -1.53 24.03 19.51
N LEU A 94 -1.01 22.81 19.41
CA LEU A 94 0.42 22.52 19.43
C LEU A 94 0.81 21.75 18.16
N THR A 95 1.52 22.42 17.27
CA THR A 95 2.15 21.80 16.10
C THR A 95 3.65 22.07 16.15
N GLY A 96 4.44 21.44 15.28
CA GLY A 96 5.86 21.75 15.17
C GLY A 96 6.16 23.23 14.87
N ASP A 97 5.21 23.97 14.29
CA ASP A 97 5.42 25.37 13.87
C ASP A 97 4.72 26.38 14.79
N ASN A 98 3.69 25.96 15.52
CA ASN A 98 2.82 26.87 16.28
C ASN A 98 2.49 26.32 17.66
N ALA A 99 2.54 27.21 18.65
CA ALA A 99 2.01 26.97 19.98
C ALA A 99 1.02 28.07 20.35
N VAL A 100 -0.28 27.73 20.32
CA VAL A 100 -1.38 28.62 20.65
C VAL A 100 -2.06 28.10 21.91
N ARG A 101 -2.12 28.92 22.96
CA ARG A 101 -2.67 28.56 24.28
C ARG A 101 -2.26 27.13 24.68
N PRO A 102 -0.94 26.87 24.80
CA PRO A 102 -0.45 25.52 25.04
C PRO A 102 -1.17 24.93 26.24
N GLU A 103 -1.37 25.67 27.34
CA GLU A 103 -2.01 25.26 28.62
C GLU A 103 -3.55 25.10 28.63
N ALA A 104 -4.23 25.11 27.49
CA ALA A 104 -5.68 24.94 27.42
C ALA A 104 -6.18 23.54 27.88
N ASP A 105 -7.46 23.46 28.28
CA ASP A 105 -8.11 22.21 28.73
C ASP A 105 -8.14 21.14 27.64
N VAL A 106 -8.36 21.57 26.39
CA VAL A 106 -8.31 20.74 25.19
C VAL A 106 -7.21 21.26 24.27
N VAL A 107 -6.27 20.41 23.89
CA VAL A 107 -5.20 20.78 22.96
C VAL A 107 -5.24 19.91 21.73
N VAL A 108 -5.38 20.55 20.57
CA VAL A 108 -5.21 19.89 19.28
C VAL A 108 -3.73 19.85 18.94
N MET A 109 -3.21 18.70 18.53
CA MET A 109 -1.80 18.56 18.16
C MET A 109 -1.55 17.50 17.10
N THR A 110 -0.33 17.46 16.56
CA THR A 110 0.08 16.31 15.75
C THR A 110 0.49 15.13 16.64
N THR A 111 0.42 13.91 16.12
CA THR A 111 0.78 12.71 16.88
C THR A 111 2.23 12.74 17.37
N GLU A 112 3.14 13.34 16.60
CA GLU A 112 4.56 13.49 16.95
C GLU A 112 4.76 14.39 18.16
N VAL A 113 3.99 15.47 18.30
CA VAL A 113 4.07 16.36 19.47
C VAL A 113 3.69 15.59 20.73
N LEU A 114 2.63 14.78 20.69
CA LEU A 114 2.23 13.95 21.82
C LEU A 114 3.31 12.92 22.18
N ARG A 115 3.88 12.23 21.18
CA ARG A 115 5.01 11.31 21.38
C ARG A 115 6.19 12.02 22.07
N ASN A 116 6.56 13.22 21.60
CA ASN A 116 7.64 13.99 22.18
C ASN A 116 7.35 14.38 23.64
N MET A 117 6.11 14.74 23.97
CA MET A 117 5.70 15.00 25.36
C MET A 117 5.79 13.75 26.24
N ILE A 118 5.46 12.58 25.69
CA ILE A 118 5.64 11.29 26.37
C ILE A 118 7.15 11.06 26.61
N TYR A 119 8.01 11.33 25.62
CA TYR A 119 9.47 11.23 25.75
C TYR A 119 10.08 12.24 26.73
N ALA A 120 9.52 13.44 26.82
CA ALA A 120 9.96 14.47 27.75
C ALA A 120 9.39 14.32 29.18
N ARG A 121 8.46 13.37 29.41
CA ARG A 121 7.67 13.27 30.66
C ARG A 121 7.01 14.60 31.01
N SER A 122 6.34 15.22 30.02
CA SER A 122 5.66 16.48 30.23
C SER A 122 4.68 16.37 31.41
N PRO A 123 4.75 17.26 32.42
CA PRO A 123 3.81 17.28 33.55
C PRO A 123 2.35 17.41 33.12
N ARG A 124 2.13 17.91 31.91
CA ARG A 124 0.81 18.03 31.29
C ARG A 124 0.09 16.69 31.12
N LEU A 125 0.84 15.60 31.02
CA LEU A 125 0.28 14.26 30.88
C LEU A 125 -0.25 13.70 32.22
N ASP A 126 0.02 14.37 33.35
CA ASP A 126 -0.40 13.90 34.67
C ASP A 126 -1.93 13.96 34.83
N ASN A 127 -2.55 15.08 34.42
CA ASN A 127 -4.01 15.27 34.46
C ASN A 127 -4.74 14.82 33.18
N LEU A 128 -4.04 14.19 32.23
CA LEU A 128 -4.62 13.79 30.95
C LEU A 128 -5.68 12.71 31.14
N GLY A 129 -6.92 13.00 30.74
CA GLY A 129 -8.06 12.10 30.85
C GLY A 129 -8.35 11.32 29.57
N LEU A 130 -8.15 11.96 28.41
CA LEU A 130 -8.53 11.42 27.11
C LEU A 130 -7.52 11.82 26.04
N VAL A 131 -7.22 10.88 25.15
CA VAL A 131 -6.58 11.14 23.87
C VAL A 131 -7.55 10.73 22.77
N VAL A 132 -7.92 11.69 21.93
CA VAL A 132 -8.61 11.41 20.67
C VAL A 132 -7.55 11.17 19.61
N LEU A 133 -7.62 10.02 18.98
CA LEU A 133 -6.72 9.53 17.96
C LEU A 133 -7.47 9.56 16.62
N ASP A 134 -7.37 10.65 15.84
CA ASP A 134 -8.14 10.83 14.60
C ASP A 134 -7.41 10.28 13.37
N GLU A 135 -8.16 9.67 12.46
CA GLU A 135 -7.65 8.98 11.26
C GLU A 135 -6.61 7.87 11.56
N VAL A 136 -6.95 6.96 12.49
CA VAL A 136 -6.12 5.81 12.90
C VAL A 136 -5.68 4.93 11.74
N HIS A 137 -6.38 4.96 10.60
CA HIS A 137 -5.96 4.28 9.38
C HIS A 137 -4.59 4.78 8.84
N PHE A 138 -4.04 5.88 9.37
CA PHE A 138 -2.65 6.30 9.14
C PHE A 138 -1.60 5.46 9.87
N LEU A 139 -2.00 4.51 10.72
CA LEU A 139 -1.07 3.59 11.38
C LEU A 139 -0.21 2.77 10.39
N GLN A 140 -0.71 2.56 9.17
CA GLN A 140 0.04 1.90 8.09
C GLN A 140 0.99 2.82 7.31
N ASP A 141 1.05 4.12 7.65
CA ASP A 141 1.98 5.05 7.02
C ASP A 141 3.43 4.71 7.41
N PRO A 142 4.36 4.54 6.46
CA PRO A 142 5.74 4.15 6.75
C PRO A 142 6.50 5.07 7.72
N TYR A 143 6.14 6.35 7.77
CA TYR A 143 6.86 7.36 8.54
C TYR A 143 6.13 7.73 9.82
N ARG A 144 4.80 7.86 9.76
CA ARG A 144 3.96 8.27 10.90
C ARG A 144 3.42 7.09 11.69
N GLY A 145 3.16 5.96 11.04
CA GLY A 145 2.66 4.74 11.66
C GLY A 145 3.43 4.32 12.91
N PRO A 146 4.78 4.35 12.93
CA PRO A 146 5.53 4.03 14.12
C PRO A 146 5.21 4.91 15.33
N VAL A 147 5.04 6.22 15.12
CA VAL A 147 4.70 7.21 16.15
C VAL A 147 3.36 6.89 16.82
N TRP A 148 2.40 6.43 16.03
CA TRP A 148 1.07 6.05 16.52
C TRP A 148 1.14 4.86 17.49
N GLU A 149 1.86 3.82 17.12
CA GLU A 149 2.02 2.65 17.99
C GLU A 149 2.78 2.99 19.27
N GLU A 150 3.83 3.81 19.17
CA GLU A 150 4.57 4.32 20.34
C GLU A 150 3.67 5.07 21.33
N VAL A 151 2.81 5.96 20.81
CA VAL A 151 1.87 6.72 21.65
C VAL A 151 0.91 5.80 22.37
N ILE A 152 0.28 4.85 21.65
CA ILE A 152 -0.69 3.92 22.24
C ILE A 152 -0.04 3.05 23.33
N MET A 153 1.15 2.51 23.06
CA MET A 153 1.84 1.62 23.99
C MET A 153 2.42 2.33 25.22
N GLN A 154 2.80 3.60 25.10
CA GLN A 154 3.46 4.34 26.20
C GLN A 154 2.52 5.24 27.01
N LEU A 155 1.31 5.51 26.51
CA LEU A 155 0.33 6.27 27.27
C LEU A 155 -0.03 5.55 28.58
N PRO A 156 -0.23 6.29 29.69
CA PRO A 156 -0.67 5.68 30.93
C PRO A 156 -2.07 5.04 30.77
N ALA A 157 -2.25 3.80 31.22
CA ALA A 157 -3.54 3.07 31.15
C ALA A 157 -4.73 3.75 31.87
N ARG A 158 -4.49 4.83 32.65
CA ARG A 158 -5.51 5.70 33.26
C ARG A 158 -6.13 6.71 32.27
N THR A 159 -5.47 6.93 31.14
CA THR A 159 -5.96 7.74 30.02
C THR A 159 -6.92 6.89 29.21
N ARG A 160 -7.96 7.48 28.64
CA ARG A 160 -8.87 6.78 27.71
C ARG A 160 -8.55 7.15 26.28
N LEU A 161 -8.81 6.23 25.36
CA LEU A 161 -8.59 6.44 23.93
C LEU A 161 -9.93 6.46 23.22
N VAL A 162 -10.12 7.45 22.34
CA VAL A 162 -11.15 7.41 21.31
C VAL A 162 -10.46 7.47 19.96
N CYS A 163 -10.38 6.31 19.32
CA CYS A 163 -9.74 6.10 18.03
C CYS A 163 -10.78 6.25 16.91
N LEU A 164 -10.63 7.23 16.03
CA LEU A 164 -11.51 7.43 14.88
C LEU A 164 -10.81 6.93 13.62
N SER A 165 -11.48 6.08 12.85
CA SER A 165 -10.92 5.53 11.61
C SER A 165 -11.95 5.53 10.49
N ALA A 166 -11.47 5.58 9.25
CA ALA A 166 -12.25 5.12 8.11
C ALA A 166 -12.57 3.62 8.27
N THR A 167 -13.53 3.11 7.50
CA THR A 167 -13.92 1.69 7.55
C THR A 167 -12.72 0.78 7.25
N VAL A 168 -12.16 0.16 8.29
CA VAL A 168 -11.10 -0.88 8.23
C VAL A 168 -11.71 -2.24 8.53
N SER A 169 -11.37 -3.25 7.74
CA SER A 169 -11.96 -4.59 7.85
C SER A 169 -11.47 -5.35 9.08
N ASN A 170 -10.32 -4.97 9.64
CA ASN A 170 -9.74 -5.54 10.86
C ASN A 170 -9.82 -4.62 12.08
N ALA A 171 -10.83 -3.74 12.16
CA ALA A 171 -11.07 -2.85 13.31
C ALA A 171 -11.02 -3.58 14.67
N ALA A 172 -11.64 -4.76 14.74
CA ALA A 172 -11.66 -5.59 15.94
C ALA A 172 -10.27 -6.13 16.34
N GLU A 173 -9.42 -6.44 15.35
CA GLU A 173 -8.04 -6.86 15.58
C GLU A 173 -7.23 -5.72 16.21
N VAL A 174 -7.38 -4.50 15.69
CA VAL A 174 -6.72 -3.30 16.23
C VAL A 174 -7.21 -3.00 17.65
N ALA A 175 -8.52 -3.07 17.91
CA ALA A 175 -9.06 -2.86 19.26
C ALA A 175 -8.59 -3.94 20.26
N GLY A 176 -8.48 -5.19 19.81
CA GLY A 176 -7.90 -6.29 20.60
C GLY A 176 -6.44 -6.02 20.96
N TRP A 177 -5.64 -5.56 20.01
CA TRP A 177 -4.26 -5.14 20.26
C TRP A 177 -4.17 -3.98 21.28
N ILE A 178 -4.99 -2.92 21.11
CA ILE A 178 -5.04 -1.79 22.08
C ILE A 178 -5.41 -2.28 23.49
N THR A 179 -6.32 -3.26 23.58
CA THR A 179 -6.72 -3.89 24.84
C THR A 179 -5.55 -4.60 25.51
N GLU A 180 -4.71 -5.30 24.73
CA GLU A 180 -3.55 -6.02 25.25
C GLU A 180 -2.44 -5.07 25.75
N VAL A 181 -2.21 -3.95 25.05
CA VAL A 181 -1.06 -3.07 25.34
C VAL A 181 -1.35 -1.90 26.25
N HIS A 182 -2.62 -1.48 26.37
CA HIS A 182 -2.99 -0.25 27.07
C HIS A 182 -4.16 -0.45 28.03
N SER A 183 -5.39 -0.49 27.50
CA SER A 183 -6.62 -0.58 28.29
C SER A 183 -7.72 -1.19 27.44
N GLU A 184 -8.71 -1.83 28.07
CA GLU A 184 -9.88 -2.36 27.39
C GLU A 184 -10.48 -1.38 26.38
N CYS A 185 -10.51 -1.83 25.12
CA CYS A 185 -10.87 -1.05 23.95
C CYS A 185 -11.86 -1.83 23.10
N VAL A 186 -13.01 -1.23 22.83
CA VAL A 186 -14.11 -1.87 22.09
C VAL A 186 -14.20 -1.27 20.69
N ALA A 187 -14.31 -2.13 19.67
CA ALA A 187 -14.50 -1.71 18.28
C ALA A 187 -15.98 -1.49 17.98
N VAL A 188 -16.33 -0.26 17.56
CA VAL A 188 -17.64 0.12 17.01
C VAL A 188 -17.49 0.20 15.49
N ILE A 189 -18.22 -0.64 14.75
CA ILE A 189 -18.05 -0.79 13.31
C ILE A 189 -19.35 -0.40 12.59
N GLU A 190 -19.28 0.67 11.80
CA GLU A 190 -20.32 1.04 10.84
C GLU A 190 -19.81 0.80 9.42
N THR A 191 -20.63 0.18 8.58
CA THR A 191 -20.28 -0.14 7.18
C THR A 191 -21.15 0.60 6.18
N THR A 192 -22.27 1.16 6.64
CA THR A 192 -23.26 1.85 5.82
C THR A 192 -22.85 3.31 5.66
N ARG A 193 -22.73 3.76 4.41
CA ARG A 193 -22.52 5.19 4.13
C ARG A 193 -23.84 5.95 4.35
N PRO A 194 -23.82 7.14 4.98
CA PRO A 194 -25.04 7.96 5.12
C PRO A 194 -25.64 8.41 3.80
N VAL A 195 -24.78 8.58 2.78
CA VAL A 195 -25.18 8.94 1.42
C VAL A 195 -24.79 7.80 0.48
N GLU A 196 -25.75 7.26 -0.24
CA GLU A 196 -25.54 6.17 -1.20
C GLU A 196 -24.57 6.61 -2.29
N LEU A 197 -23.60 5.75 -2.61
CA LEU A 197 -22.62 6.00 -3.66
C LEU A 197 -23.03 5.32 -4.96
N HIS A 198 -23.06 6.09 -6.05
CA HIS A 198 -23.23 5.57 -7.40
C HIS A 198 -21.90 5.61 -8.16
N ASP A 199 -21.38 4.43 -8.51
CA ASP A 199 -20.19 4.30 -9.35
C ASP A 199 -20.54 4.35 -10.85
N HIS A 200 -19.84 5.22 -11.55
CA HIS A 200 -19.98 5.51 -12.97
C HIS A 200 -18.66 5.30 -13.70
N PHE A 201 -18.76 4.85 -14.95
CA PHE A 201 -17.66 4.72 -15.88
C PHE A 201 -17.95 5.55 -17.13
N LEU A 202 -17.09 6.53 -17.41
CA LEU A 202 -17.24 7.44 -18.53
C LEU A 202 -16.25 7.13 -19.64
N ILE A 203 -16.76 7.06 -20.86
CA ILE A 203 -15.95 6.86 -22.07
C ILE A 203 -16.31 7.91 -23.11
N PHE A 204 -15.34 8.32 -23.92
CA PHE A 204 -15.63 9.14 -25.09
C PHE A 204 -15.84 8.25 -26.31
N ASP A 205 -17.06 8.25 -26.86
CA ASP A 205 -17.37 7.59 -28.12
C ASP A 205 -16.92 8.50 -29.28
N LYS A 206 -15.82 8.12 -29.96
CA LYS A 206 -15.30 8.91 -31.09
C LYS A 206 -16.20 8.85 -32.31
N ARG A 207 -16.98 7.78 -32.48
CA ARG A 207 -17.86 7.59 -33.63
C ARG A 207 -19.07 8.51 -33.56
N HIS A 208 -19.67 8.63 -32.38
CA HIS A 208 -20.82 9.51 -32.15
C HIS A 208 -20.44 10.87 -31.54
N ARG A 209 -19.15 11.09 -31.26
CA ARG A 209 -18.58 12.31 -30.67
C ARG A 209 -19.30 12.78 -29.41
N ARG A 210 -19.55 11.83 -28.49
CA ARG A 210 -20.26 12.10 -27.24
C ARG A 210 -19.69 11.28 -26.08
N LEU A 211 -19.91 11.77 -24.86
CA LEU A 211 -19.69 10.96 -23.67
C LEU A 211 -20.76 9.89 -23.54
N GLN A 212 -20.32 8.70 -23.12
CA GLN A 212 -21.20 7.59 -22.79
C GLN A 212 -20.92 7.19 -21.35
N GLU A 213 -21.96 7.27 -20.52
CA GLU A 213 -21.95 6.88 -19.10
C GLU A 213 -22.50 5.47 -18.94
N PHE A 214 -21.84 4.68 -18.10
CA PHE A 214 -22.29 3.38 -17.64
C PHE A 214 -22.17 3.31 -16.12
N ARG A 215 -22.97 2.47 -15.46
CA ARG A 215 -22.65 2.06 -14.07
C ARG A 215 -21.41 1.18 -14.08
N THR A 216 -20.48 1.40 -13.16
CA THR A 216 -19.29 0.54 -13.00
C THR A 216 -19.70 -0.85 -12.53
N LEU A 217 -20.59 -0.90 -11.54
CA LEU A 217 -21.14 -2.13 -10.98
C LEU A 217 -22.62 -2.26 -11.28
N ARG A 218 -23.06 -3.49 -11.55
CA ARG A 218 -24.48 -3.84 -11.70
C ARG A 218 -24.76 -5.01 -10.77
N ASN A 219 -25.64 -4.81 -9.78
CA ASN A 219 -25.94 -5.79 -8.73
C ASN A 219 -24.69 -6.27 -7.96
N GLY A 220 -23.74 -5.36 -7.69
CA GLY A 220 -22.48 -5.69 -7.00
C GLY A 220 -21.44 -6.42 -7.85
N GLU A 221 -21.74 -6.69 -9.12
CA GLU A 221 -20.83 -7.37 -10.06
C GLU A 221 -20.34 -6.42 -11.17
N SER A 222 -19.25 -6.81 -11.84
CA SER A 222 -18.72 -6.07 -12.98
C SER A 222 -19.79 -5.89 -14.06
N ASN A 223 -19.96 -4.67 -14.56
CA ASN A 223 -20.95 -4.39 -15.59
C ASN A 223 -20.54 -4.95 -16.97
N TYR A 224 -21.07 -6.11 -17.32
CA TYR A 224 -20.83 -6.79 -18.60
C TYR A 224 -21.18 -5.94 -19.83
N GLU A 225 -22.04 -4.92 -19.71
CA GLU A 225 -22.37 -4.02 -20.83
C GLU A 225 -21.18 -3.15 -21.24
N VAL A 226 -20.34 -2.77 -20.28
CA VAL A 226 -19.11 -2.01 -20.54
C VAL A 226 -18.14 -2.86 -21.34
N GLU A 227 -17.89 -4.10 -20.92
CA GLU A 227 -17.01 -5.02 -21.64
C GLU A 227 -17.53 -5.35 -23.04
N ARG A 228 -18.85 -5.52 -23.18
CA ARG A 228 -19.51 -5.70 -24.48
C ARG A 228 -19.36 -4.48 -25.36
N TYR A 229 -19.44 -3.28 -24.80
CA TYR A 229 -19.25 -2.03 -25.54
C TYR A 229 -17.80 -1.88 -26.01
N LEU A 230 -16.83 -2.06 -25.10
CA LEU A 230 -15.41 -1.97 -25.40
C LEU A 230 -14.97 -3.01 -26.44
N SER A 231 -15.50 -4.23 -26.38
CA SER A 231 -15.21 -5.28 -27.37
C SER A 231 -15.79 -4.96 -28.75
N LYS A 232 -17.02 -4.41 -28.83
CA LYS A 232 -17.61 -3.94 -30.10
C LYS A 232 -16.79 -2.81 -30.73
N MET A 233 -16.36 -1.83 -29.92
CA MET A 233 -15.57 -0.69 -30.40
C MET A 233 -14.10 -1.04 -30.71
N ARG A 234 -13.63 -2.24 -30.31
CA ARG A 234 -12.36 -2.83 -30.77
C ARG A 234 -12.48 -3.52 -32.15
N GLY A 235 -13.70 -3.72 -32.67
CA GLY A 235 -13.99 -4.62 -33.78
C GLY A 235 -14.35 -3.95 -35.12
N GLN A 236 -13.32 -3.56 -35.89
CA GLN A 236 -13.19 -3.77 -37.35
C GLN A 236 -11.74 -3.43 -37.75
N ARG A 237 -10.87 -4.46 -37.77
CA ARG A 237 -9.47 -4.34 -38.21
C ARG A 237 -9.40 -3.94 -39.69
N HIS A 238 -9.21 -2.65 -39.98
CA HIS A 238 -8.57 -2.25 -41.24
C HIS A 238 -7.06 -2.53 -41.13
N ARG A 239 -6.55 -3.41 -41.99
CA ARG A 239 -5.12 -3.73 -42.13
C ARG A 239 -4.37 -2.49 -42.63
N GLY A 240 -3.87 -1.66 -41.73
CA GLY A 240 -3.00 -0.53 -42.05
C GLY A 240 -2.01 -0.24 -40.92
N PRO A 241 -0.71 0.00 -41.17
CA PRO A 241 0.32 0.11 -40.12
C PRO A 241 0.28 1.40 -39.27
N LYS A 242 -0.76 2.24 -39.38
CA LYS A 242 -0.79 3.59 -38.76
C LYS A 242 -2.02 3.93 -37.90
N SER A 243 -2.99 3.04 -37.69
CA SER A 243 -4.13 3.32 -36.78
C SER A 243 -4.00 2.55 -35.48
N ARG A 244 -3.46 3.21 -34.44
CA ARG A 244 -3.31 2.67 -33.07
C ARG A 244 -4.46 3.08 -32.13
N GLY A 245 -5.47 3.80 -32.59
CA GLY A 245 -6.59 4.26 -31.77
C GLY A 245 -7.90 3.60 -32.18
N GLY A 246 -8.49 2.76 -31.33
CA GLY A 246 -9.87 2.30 -31.52
C GLY A 246 -10.89 3.43 -31.43
N ASP A 247 -12.17 3.11 -31.66
CA ASP A 247 -13.30 4.07 -31.69
C ASP A 247 -13.67 4.64 -30.30
N VAL A 248 -12.93 4.28 -29.25
CA VAL A 248 -13.05 4.84 -27.90
C VAL A 248 -11.89 5.80 -27.62
N GLY A 249 -12.20 6.90 -26.94
CA GLY A 249 -11.25 7.89 -26.46
C GLY A 249 -11.39 8.15 -24.96
N ARG A 250 -10.37 8.80 -24.40
CA ARG A 250 -10.43 9.36 -23.04
C ARG A 250 -11.33 10.60 -23.06
N PRO A 251 -12.33 10.70 -22.17
CA PRO A 251 -13.12 11.92 -21.96
C PRO A 251 -12.23 13.14 -21.73
N ARG A 252 -12.55 14.27 -22.37
CA ARG A 252 -11.86 15.55 -22.10
C ARG A 252 -12.45 16.19 -20.84
N ARG A 253 -11.62 16.89 -20.06
CA ARG A 253 -12.04 17.53 -18.79
C ARG A 253 -13.26 18.43 -18.95
N GLY A 254 -13.22 19.37 -19.91
CA GLY A 254 -14.34 20.29 -20.18
C GLY A 254 -15.64 19.58 -20.56
N GLU A 255 -15.58 18.52 -21.36
CA GLU A 255 -16.75 17.70 -21.71
C GLU A 255 -17.32 16.98 -20.48
N VAL A 256 -16.47 16.42 -19.61
CA VAL A 256 -16.91 15.76 -18.37
C VAL A 256 -17.56 16.77 -17.44
N ILE A 257 -16.94 17.93 -17.22
CA ILE A 257 -17.47 18.98 -16.36
C ILE A 257 -18.84 19.44 -16.87
N THR A 258 -18.98 19.68 -18.17
CA THR A 258 -20.25 20.08 -18.79
C THR A 258 -21.32 19.00 -18.61
N HIS A 259 -20.96 17.72 -18.77
CA HIS A 259 -21.85 16.58 -18.53
C HIS A 259 -22.30 16.49 -17.07
N LEU A 260 -21.41 16.76 -16.11
CA LEU A 260 -21.76 16.79 -14.69
C LEU A 260 -22.66 17.97 -14.34
N ASP A 261 -22.39 19.15 -14.89
CA ASP A 261 -23.19 20.35 -14.69
C ASP A 261 -24.63 20.17 -15.20
N GLN A 262 -24.77 19.68 -16.44
CA GLN A 262 -26.07 19.36 -17.05
C GLN A 262 -26.86 18.30 -16.28
N GLY A 263 -26.16 17.44 -15.53
CA GLY A 263 -26.76 16.40 -14.70
C GLY A 263 -27.04 16.82 -13.25
N ASP A 264 -26.83 18.10 -12.89
CA ASP A 264 -26.84 18.59 -11.50
C ASP A 264 -25.94 17.73 -10.59
N ARG A 265 -24.70 17.47 -11.03
CA ARG A 265 -23.74 16.62 -10.31
C ARG A 265 -22.53 17.39 -9.80
N LEU A 266 -22.57 18.72 -9.83
CA LEU A 266 -21.58 19.61 -9.22
C LEU A 266 -22.01 19.97 -7.76
N PRO A 267 -21.07 20.34 -6.86
CA PRO A 267 -19.64 20.47 -7.09
C PRO A 267 -18.93 19.11 -7.23
N ALA A 268 -17.80 19.10 -7.95
CA ALA A 268 -17.02 17.90 -8.22
C ALA A 268 -15.53 18.06 -7.89
N ILE A 269 -14.93 17.02 -7.30
CA ILE A 269 -13.48 16.92 -7.10
C ILE A 269 -12.90 15.97 -8.15
N PHE A 270 -11.94 16.45 -8.94
CA PHE A 270 -11.21 15.68 -9.93
C PHE A 270 -9.85 15.28 -9.36
N PHE A 271 -9.65 13.98 -9.09
CA PHE A 271 -8.36 13.46 -8.66
C PHE A 271 -7.41 13.28 -9.85
N VAL A 272 -6.35 14.09 -9.82
CA VAL A 272 -5.26 14.10 -10.81
C VAL A 272 -3.94 13.88 -10.06
N PHE A 273 -3.26 12.76 -10.33
CA PHE A 273 -2.02 12.38 -9.63
C PHE A 273 -0.76 13.11 -10.16
N SER A 274 -0.89 14.40 -10.45
CA SER A 274 0.19 15.30 -10.87
C SER A 274 -0.14 16.72 -10.42
N ARG A 275 0.80 17.38 -9.74
CA ARG A 275 0.65 18.77 -9.25
C ARG A 275 0.46 19.73 -10.43
N GLN A 276 1.44 19.74 -11.34
CA GLN A 276 1.34 20.46 -12.61
C GLN A 276 0.06 20.08 -13.38
N GLY A 277 -0.30 18.79 -13.36
CA GLY A 277 -1.50 18.31 -14.03
C GLY A 277 -2.81 18.88 -13.47
N CYS A 278 -2.84 19.30 -12.19
CA CYS A 278 -3.97 20.00 -11.57
C CYS A 278 -4.02 21.46 -12.03
N ASP A 279 -2.90 22.17 -12.02
CA ASP A 279 -2.83 23.57 -12.50
C ASP A 279 -3.19 23.67 -13.98
N ASP A 280 -2.62 22.77 -14.80
CA ASP A 280 -2.96 22.64 -16.21
C ASP A 280 -4.46 22.37 -16.39
N ALA A 281 -5.08 21.60 -15.48
CA ALA A 281 -6.51 21.29 -15.56
C ALA A 281 -7.39 22.53 -15.42
N VAL A 282 -7.03 23.44 -14.51
CA VAL A 282 -7.72 24.73 -14.35
C VAL A 282 -7.60 25.54 -15.63
N GLN A 283 -6.39 25.66 -16.20
CA GLN A 283 -6.18 26.41 -17.45
C GLN A 283 -6.96 25.80 -18.62
N ASN A 284 -6.93 24.47 -18.78
CA ASN A 284 -7.71 23.77 -19.81
C ASN A 284 -9.22 23.99 -19.66
N ALA A 285 -9.72 24.11 -18.43
CA ALA A 285 -11.13 24.38 -18.15
C ALA A 285 -11.50 25.84 -18.49
N LEU A 286 -10.64 26.80 -18.15
CA LEU A 286 -10.80 28.21 -18.52
C LEU A 286 -10.76 28.41 -20.05
N GLU A 287 -9.80 27.78 -20.74
CA GLU A 287 -9.71 27.79 -22.21
C GLU A 287 -10.93 27.16 -22.89
N HIS A 288 -11.62 26.24 -22.20
CA HIS A 288 -12.89 25.67 -22.66
C HIS A 288 -14.08 26.65 -22.48
N GLY A 289 -13.88 27.78 -21.81
CA GLY A 289 -14.90 28.80 -21.55
C GLY A 289 -15.80 28.50 -20.36
N LEU A 290 -15.34 27.70 -19.39
CA LEU A 290 -16.09 27.41 -18.17
C LEU A 290 -15.99 28.59 -17.20
N ASP A 291 -17.14 29.12 -16.80
CA ASP A 291 -17.32 30.19 -15.80
C ASP A 291 -18.67 29.98 -15.10
N PHE A 292 -18.62 29.65 -13.81
CA PHE A 292 -19.80 29.27 -13.03
C PHE A 292 -20.34 30.37 -12.13
N LEU A 293 -19.59 31.46 -11.93
CA LEU A 293 -19.90 32.45 -10.89
C LEU A 293 -20.41 33.76 -11.46
N ASP A 294 -21.38 34.33 -10.76
CA ASP A 294 -21.87 35.68 -11.03
C ASP A 294 -20.94 36.76 -10.45
N GLY A 295 -21.25 38.04 -10.72
CA GLY A 295 -20.43 39.16 -10.24
C GLY A 295 -20.35 39.31 -8.72
N ARG A 296 -21.40 38.91 -7.99
CA ARG A 296 -21.42 38.98 -6.51
C ARG A 296 -20.60 37.84 -5.91
N GLU A 297 -20.76 36.64 -6.45
CA GLU A 297 -19.96 35.48 -6.07
C GLU A 297 -18.47 35.72 -6.32
N LYS A 298 -18.12 36.33 -7.46
CA LYS A 298 -16.74 36.75 -7.78
C LYS A 298 -16.18 37.74 -6.77
N GLN A 299 -16.95 38.74 -6.37
CA GLN A 299 -16.52 39.69 -5.34
C GLN A 299 -16.31 39.02 -3.97
N ARG A 300 -17.14 38.03 -3.64
CA ARG A 300 -16.99 37.24 -2.41
C ARG A 300 -15.72 36.38 -2.44
N VAL A 301 -15.39 35.80 -3.60
CA VAL A 301 -14.10 35.11 -3.82
C VAL A 301 -12.94 36.06 -3.58
N GLU A 302 -12.95 37.25 -4.19
CA GLU A 302 -11.89 38.26 -4.00
C GLU A 302 -11.71 38.63 -2.53
N THR A 303 -12.80 38.80 -1.80
CA THR A 303 -12.77 39.11 -0.35
C THR A 303 -12.08 38.01 0.44
N ILE A 304 -12.43 36.74 0.20
CA ILE A 304 -11.78 35.59 0.86
C ILE A 304 -10.30 35.53 0.49
N VAL A 305 -9.98 35.72 -0.79
CA VAL A 305 -8.59 35.70 -1.26
C VAL A 305 -7.77 36.79 -0.57
N GLU A 306 -8.26 38.02 -0.50
CA GLU A 306 -7.57 39.16 0.11
C GLU A 306 -7.27 38.92 1.60
N GLN A 307 -8.16 38.26 2.34
CA GLN A 307 -7.93 37.87 3.74
C GLN A 307 -6.72 36.94 3.92
N HIS A 308 -6.45 36.08 2.92
CA HIS A 308 -5.35 35.11 2.98
C HIS A 308 -4.05 35.67 2.43
N VAL A 309 -4.11 36.49 1.37
CA VAL A 309 -2.92 36.93 0.63
C VAL A 309 -2.49 38.37 0.93
N GLY A 310 -3.30 39.14 1.69
CA GLY A 310 -3.07 40.58 1.90
C GLY A 310 -1.73 40.95 2.52
N ASP A 311 -1.11 40.03 3.27
CA ASP A 311 0.20 40.22 3.90
C ASP A 311 1.39 39.84 2.98
N LEU A 312 1.14 39.27 1.80
CA LEU A 312 2.19 38.82 0.89
C LEU A 312 2.73 39.96 0.03
N ALA A 313 4.04 39.95 -0.24
CA ALA A 313 4.67 40.93 -1.11
C ALA A 313 4.22 40.77 -2.56
N GLN A 314 4.05 41.88 -3.28
CA GLN A 314 3.61 41.87 -4.68
C GLN A 314 4.57 41.11 -5.62
N ALA A 315 5.87 41.14 -5.32
CA ALA A 315 6.87 40.38 -6.07
C ALA A 315 6.63 38.87 -5.93
N ASP A 316 6.34 38.38 -4.72
CA ASP A 316 6.02 36.97 -4.46
C ASP A 316 4.72 36.56 -5.15
N LEU A 317 3.68 37.39 -5.07
CA LEU A 317 2.40 37.12 -5.76
C LEU A 317 2.58 36.98 -7.28
N SER A 318 3.47 37.80 -7.86
CA SER A 318 3.78 37.74 -9.29
C SER A 318 4.49 36.43 -9.67
N LEU A 319 5.47 35.98 -8.86
CA LEU A 319 6.15 34.68 -9.03
C LEU A 319 5.17 33.50 -8.91
N LEU A 320 4.18 33.61 -8.02
CA LEU A 320 3.18 32.59 -7.77
C LEU A 320 2.07 32.51 -8.83
N ASN A 321 2.15 33.31 -9.90
CA ASN A 321 1.09 33.44 -10.92
C ASN A 321 -0.28 33.74 -10.29
N PHE A 322 -0.32 34.65 -9.32
CA PHE A 322 -1.51 35.01 -8.56
C PHE A 322 -2.70 35.38 -9.46
N GLU A 323 -2.47 36.16 -10.53
CA GLU A 323 -3.54 36.53 -11.46
C GLU A 323 -4.18 35.32 -12.15
N GLY A 324 -3.37 34.37 -12.62
CA GLY A 324 -3.88 33.16 -13.27
C GLY A 324 -4.66 32.27 -12.30
N TRP A 325 -4.18 32.17 -11.06
CA TRP A 325 -4.84 31.45 -9.98
C TRP A 325 -6.18 32.11 -9.58
N LEU A 326 -6.20 33.43 -9.37
CA LEU A 326 -7.41 34.19 -9.03
C LEU A 326 -8.48 34.10 -10.12
N ARG A 327 -8.09 34.17 -11.40
CA ARG A 327 -9.03 33.98 -12.53
C ARG A 327 -9.72 32.62 -12.49
N GLY A 328 -8.99 31.56 -12.08
CA GLY A 328 -9.58 30.24 -11.84
C GLY A 328 -10.67 30.30 -10.78
N LEU A 329 -10.34 30.87 -9.61
CA LEU A 329 -11.28 30.98 -8.49
C LEU A 329 -12.52 31.80 -8.85
N GLN A 330 -12.34 32.91 -9.56
CA GLN A 330 -13.43 33.74 -10.07
C GLN A 330 -14.33 32.99 -11.05
N ALA A 331 -13.84 31.96 -11.74
CA ALA A 331 -14.64 31.10 -12.59
C ALA A 331 -15.30 29.92 -11.82
N GLY A 332 -15.05 29.78 -10.51
CA GLY A 332 -15.50 28.65 -9.70
C GLY A 332 -14.65 27.39 -9.88
N LEU A 333 -13.40 27.54 -10.32
CA LEU A 333 -12.43 26.47 -10.61
C LEU A 333 -11.19 26.61 -9.71
N ALA A 334 -10.65 25.52 -9.19
CA ALA A 334 -9.40 25.57 -8.42
C ALA A 334 -8.53 24.33 -8.62
N SER A 335 -7.21 24.50 -8.42
CA SER A 335 -6.30 23.40 -8.13
C SER A 335 -6.11 23.26 -6.62
N HIS A 336 -5.82 22.05 -6.13
CA HIS A 336 -5.45 21.79 -4.74
C HIS A 336 -4.37 20.70 -4.65
N HIS A 337 -3.15 21.09 -4.29
CA HIS A 337 -2.06 20.14 -4.10
C HIS A 337 -0.96 20.66 -3.17
N ALA A 338 -0.10 19.74 -2.72
CA ALA A 338 0.97 20.05 -1.76
C ALA A 338 1.99 21.12 -2.22
N GLY A 339 2.19 21.29 -3.53
CA GLY A 339 3.08 22.33 -4.09
C GLY A 339 2.54 23.76 -4.02
N MET A 340 1.27 23.95 -3.63
CA MET A 340 0.71 25.28 -3.40
C MET A 340 1.17 25.83 -2.05
N VAL A 341 1.40 27.14 -2.00
CA VAL A 341 1.66 27.87 -0.76
C VAL A 341 0.45 27.81 0.17
N THR A 342 0.67 27.83 1.49
CA THR A 342 -0.40 27.69 2.49
C THR A 342 -1.54 28.69 2.31
N PRO A 343 -1.28 30.01 2.13
CA PRO A 343 -2.36 30.98 1.92
C PRO A 343 -3.29 30.66 0.74
N PHE A 344 -2.74 30.14 -0.37
CA PHE A 344 -3.55 29.78 -1.53
C PHE A 344 -4.40 28.53 -1.25
N LYS A 345 -3.84 27.54 -0.53
CA LYS A 345 -4.61 26.33 -0.16
C LYS A 345 -5.77 26.68 0.77
N GLU A 346 -5.52 27.51 1.79
CA GLU A 346 -6.54 27.93 2.74
C GLU A 346 -7.64 28.75 2.05
N ALA A 347 -7.28 29.66 1.13
CA ALA A 347 -8.26 30.39 0.32
C ALA A 347 -9.13 29.46 -0.56
N VAL A 348 -8.54 28.42 -1.18
CA VAL A 348 -9.30 27.40 -1.94
C VAL A 348 -10.25 26.63 -1.03
N GLU A 349 -9.78 26.24 0.16
CA GLU A 349 -10.57 25.49 1.14
C GLU A 349 -11.78 26.31 1.64
N ASP A 350 -11.56 27.58 1.97
CA ASP A 350 -12.61 28.51 2.41
C ASP A 350 -13.60 28.83 1.27
N CYS A 351 -13.11 29.04 0.04
CA CYS A 351 -13.98 29.22 -1.12
C CYS A 351 -14.83 27.97 -1.41
N PHE A 352 -14.26 26.77 -1.24
CA PHE A 352 -15.00 25.51 -1.39
C PHE A 352 -16.08 25.36 -0.31
N ALA A 353 -15.72 25.61 0.96
CA ALA A 353 -16.64 25.55 2.08
C ALA A 353 -17.79 26.56 1.94
N ALA A 354 -17.52 27.73 1.38
CA ALA A 354 -18.51 28.76 1.05
C ALA A 354 -19.39 28.43 -0.18
N GLY A 355 -19.16 27.31 -0.87
CA GLY A 355 -19.93 26.89 -2.05
C GLY A 355 -19.59 27.65 -3.34
N LEU A 356 -18.49 28.41 -3.33
CA LEU A 356 -18.03 29.24 -4.45
C LEU A 356 -17.19 28.47 -5.48
N LEU A 357 -16.76 27.25 -5.16
CA LEU A 357 -16.04 26.39 -6.10
C LEU A 357 -16.93 25.25 -6.60
N LYS A 358 -17.13 25.17 -7.92
CA LYS A 358 -17.88 24.08 -8.56
C LYS A 358 -16.98 22.92 -8.96
N VAL A 359 -15.73 23.18 -9.31
CA VAL A 359 -14.76 22.13 -9.67
C VAL A 359 -13.42 22.36 -9.00
N VAL A 360 -12.91 21.33 -8.32
CA VAL A 360 -11.56 21.34 -7.75
C VAL A 360 -10.74 20.19 -8.35
N PHE A 361 -9.59 20.50 -8.94
CA PHE A 361 -8.62 19.52 -9.40
C PHE A 361 -7.58 19.28 -8.31
N ALA A 362 -7.58 18.09 -7.74
CA ALA A 362 -6.81 17.80 -6.55
C ALA A 362 -5.89 16.59 -6.70
N THR A 363 -4.74 16.64 -6.04
CA THR A 363 -3.97 15.43 -5.76
C THR A 363 -4.60 14.66 -4.60
N GLU A 364 -4.17 13.41 -4.39
CA GLU A 364 -4.65 12.52 -3.33
C GLU A 364 -4.57 13.11 -1.91
N THR A 365 -3.66 14.06 -1.67
CA THR A 365 -3.51 14.73 -0.37
C THR A 365 -4.79 15.39 0.12
N LEU A 366 -5.67 15.85 -0.78
CA LEU A 366 -6.97 16.41 -0.41
C LEU A 366 -7.87 15.35 0.25
N ALA A 367 -7.85 14.12 -0.28
CA ALA A 367 -8.65 13.02 0.25
C ALA A 367 -8.19 12.58 1.66
N MET A 368 -6.98 12.95 2.05
CA MET A 368 -6.38 12.61 3.34
C MET A 368 -6.35 13.79 4.33
N GLY A 369 -6.50 15.04 3.86
CA GLY A 369 -6.02 16.21 4.59
C GLY A 369 -7.05 17.24 5.07
N VAL A 370 -8.29 17.26 4.54
CA VAL A 370 -9.30 18.26 4.91
C VAL A 370 -10.71 17.67 4.75
N ASN A 371 -11.68 18.08 5.57
CA ASN A 371 -13.09 17.68 5.40
C ASN A 371 -13.81 18.51 4.31
N LEU A 372 -13.55 18.24 3.03
CA LEU A 372 -14.24 18.86 1.89
C LEU A 372 -15.06 17.83 1.08
N PRO A 373 -16.31 17.53 1.48
CA PRO A 373 -17.19 16.63 0.72
C PRO A 373 -17.77 17.35 -0.51
N ALA A 374 -17.84 16.63 -1.62
CA ALA A 374 -18.42 17.11 -2.89
C ALA A 374 -19.61 16.23 -3.30
N LYS A 375 -20.47 16.70 -4.22
CA LYS A 375 -21.54 15.87 -4.77
C LYS A 375 -20.98 14.74 -5.64
N SER A 376 -19.93 15.06 -6.41
CA SER A 376 -19.24 14.12 -7.28
C SER A 376 -17.73 14.05 -7.04
N VAL A 377 -17.15 12.90 -7.33
CA VAL A 377 -15.71 12.67 -7.42
C VAL A 377 -15.39 12.06 -8.79
N VAL A 378 -14.34 12.54 -9.45
CA VAL A 378 -13.86 12.01 -10.72
C VAL A 378 -12.43 11.54 -10.58
N ILE A 379 -12.15 10.28 -10.89
CA ILE A 379 -10.81 9.68 -10.86
C ILE A 379 -10.35 9.51 -12.32
N GLU A 380 -9.33 10.29 -12.72
CA GLU A 380 -8.87 10.29 -14.11
C GLU A 380 -8.02 9.06 -14.49
N GLN A 381 -7.30 8.51 -13.51
CA GLN A 381 -6.38 7.38 -13.65
C GLN A 381 -6.46 6.54 -12.39
N LEU A 382 -6.24 5.23 -12.50
CA LEU A 382 -6.20 4.27 -11.39
C LEU A 382 -4.78 3.90 -10.99
N SER A 383 -3.78 4.56 -11.58
CA SER A 383 -2.37 4.34 -11.30
C SER A 383 -1.63 5.67 -11.17
N ARG A 384 -0.61 5.68 -10.31
CA ARG A 384 0.24 6.84 -10.01
C ARG A 384 1.72 6.48 -10.09
N PHE A 385 2.57 7.45 -10.40
CA PHE A 385 4.02 7.25 -10.48
C PHE A 385 4.68 7.45 -9.11
N ARG A 386 5.44 6.46 -8.61
CA ARG A 386 6.19 6.53 -7.33
C ARG A 386 7.71 6.59 -7.55
N GLY A 387 8.18 7.36 -8.53
CA GLY A 387 9.63 7.51 -8.82
C GLY A 387 10.23 6.32 -9.60
N GLU A 388 9.99 5.09 -9.13
CA GLU A 388 10.52 3.86 -9.72
C GLU A 388 9.56 3.16 -10.69
N GLY A 389 8.28 3.56 -10.71
CA GLY A 389 7.28 2.98 -11.60
C GLY A 389 5.85 3.44 -11.31
N HIS A 390 4.91 2.96 -12.13
CA HIS A 390 3.47 3.16 -11.90
C HIS A 390 2.94 2.09 -10.93
N VAL A 391 2.29 2.55 -9.86
CA VAL A 391 1.62 1.71 -8.86
C VAL A 391 0.11 1.93 -8.99
N THR A 392 -0.65 0.85 -9.05
CA THR A 392 -2.12 0.89 -9.07
C THR A 392 -2.64 1.26 -7.68
N LEU A 393 -3.73 2.02 -7.63
CA LEU A 393 -4.39 2.34 -6.37
C LEU A 393 -4.80 1.07 -5.62
N THR A 394 -4.70 1.10 -4.30
CA THR A 394 -5.25 0.04 -3.45
C THR A 394 -6.77 0.23 -3.27
N PRO A 395 -7.52 -0.81 -2.88
CA PRO A 395 -8.94 -0.66 -2.51
C PRO A 395 -9.20 0.40 -1.45
N GLY A 396 -8.31 0.51 -0.47
CA GLY A 396 -8.37 1.54 0.58
C GLY A 396 -8.24 2.95 0.04
N GLU A 397 -7.21 3.19 -0.78
CA GLU A 397 -7.00 4.48 -1.44
C GLU A 397 -8.21 4.84 -2.32
N TYR A 398 -8.71 3.89 -3.11
CA TYR A 398 -9.89 4.11 -3.94
C TYR A 398 -11.12 4.52 -3.11
N THR A 399 -11.37 3.82 -2.00
CA THR A 399 -12.49 4.10 -1.08
C THR A 399 -12.32 5.45 -0.37
N GLN A 400 -11.10 5.87 -0.05
CA GLN A 400 -10.84 7.21 0.50
C GLN A 400 -11.15 8.31 -0.50
N LEU A 401 -10.78 8.13 -1.77
CA LEU A 401 -11.06 9.09 -2.84
C LEU A 401 -12.58 9.18 -3.10
N THR A 402 -13.24 8.06 -3.38
CA THR A 402 -14.69 8.04 -3.63
C THR A 402 -15.50 8.37 -2.38
N GLY A 403 -14.90 8.17 -1.20
CA GLY A 403 -15.40 8.57 0.12
C GLY A 403 -15.72 10.06 0.27
N ARG A 404 -15.19 10.92 -0.62
CA ARG A 404 -15.48 12.36 -0.68
C ARG A 404 -16.77 12.70 -1.43
N ALA A 405 -17.36 11.75 -2.15
CA ALA A 405 -18.62 11.94 -2.85
C ALA A 405 -19.82 11.73 -1.90
N GLY A 406 -20.78 12.67 -1.99
CA GLY A 406 -22.00 12.74 -1.21
C GLY A 406 -21.84 13.59 0.05
N ARG A 407 -22.53 14.74 0.09
CA ARG A 407 -22.58 15.63 1.27
C ARG A 407 -23.76 15.23 2.15
N ARG A 408 -23.48 14.77 3.37
CA ARG A 408 -24.52 14.38 4.35
C ARG A 408 -25.46 15.57 4.63
N GLY A 409 -26.76 15.32 4.56
CA GLY A 409 -27.80 16.32 4.81
C GLY A 409 -28.11 17.23 3.61
N ILE A 410 -27.33 17.15 2.52
CA ILE A 410 -27.53 17.98 1.32
C ILE A 410 -27.83 17.09 0.10
N ASP A 411 -27.02 16.06 -0.14
CA ASP A 411 -27.15 15.17 -1.30
C ASP A 411 -27.87 13.88 -0.92
N SER A 412 -28.79 13.43 -1.79
CA SER A 412 -29.43 12.11 -1.66
C SER A 412 -28.52 10.98 -2.16
N THR A 413 -27.69 11.25 -3.16
CA THR A 413 -26.74 10.32 -3.76
C THR A 413 -25.42 11.01 -4.06
N GLY A 414 -24.31 10.36 -3.73
CA GLY A 414 -22.96 10.75 -4.15
C GLY A 414 -22.58 10.02 -5.44
N HIS A 415 -21.76 10.64 -6.29
CA HIS A 415 -21.37 10.06 -7.58
C HIS A 415 -19.85 9.91 -7.69
N ALA A 416 -19.36 8.69 -7.96
CA ALA A 416 -17.96 8.43 -8.24
C ALA A 416 -17.78 8.07 -9.73
N TYR A 417 -16.96 8.82 -10.47
CA TYR A 417 -16.66 8.57 -11.88
C TYR A 417 -15.25 8.06 -12.05
N ALA A 418 -15.09 6.98 -12.80
CA ALA A 418 -13.81 6.58 -13.36
C ALA A 418 -13.81 6.85 -14.86
N LEU A 419 -12.73 7.45 -15.37
CA LEU A 419 -12.58 7.74 -16.79
C LEU A 419 -11.92 6.58 -17.53
N TRP A 420 -12.33 6.33 -18.77
CA TRP A 420 -11.64 5.37 -19.62
C TRP A 420 -10.20 5.80 -19.92
N SER A 421 -9.28 4.85 -19.78
CA SER A 421 -7.87 4.98 -20.09
C SER A 421 -7.42 3.79 -20.95
N PRO A 422 -6.52 3.97 -21.93
CA PRO A 422 -5.95 2.86 -22.68
C PRO A 422 -4.96 2.02 -21.86
N TYR A 423 -4.51 2.53 -20.72
CA TYR A 423 -3.48 1.91 -19.87
C TYR A 423 -4.06 1.01 -18.78
N GLU A 424 -5.36 1.14 -18.49
CA GLU A 424 -6.03 0.49 -17.36
C GLU A 424 -7.22 -0.31 -17.86
N SER A 425 -7.46 -1.48 -17.27
CA SER A 425 -8.57 -2.36 -17.64
C SER A 425 -9.80 -2.09 -16.78
N PHE A 426 -10.99 -2.25 -17.37
CA PHE A 426 -12.25 -2.17 -16.64
C PHE A 426 -12.36 -3.26 -15.54
N SER A 427 -11.74 -4.43 -15.76
CA SER A 427 -11.64 -5.48 -14.73
C SER A 427 -10.89 -5.02 -13.48
N GLN A 428 -9.81 -4.23 -13.63
CA GLN A 428 -9.10 -3.67 -12.49
C GLN A 428 -9.97 -2.66 -11.73
N LEU A 429 -10.65 -1.77 -12.45
CA LEU A 429 -11.59 -0.81 -11.85
C LEU A 429 -12.70 -1.50 -11.06
N SER A 430 -13.36 -2.49 -11.69
CA SER A 430 -14.45 -3.22 -11.04
C SER A 430 -13.98 -4.00 -9.81
N GLN A 431 -12.75 -4.53 -9.82
CA GLN A 431 -12.17 -5.15 -8.62
C GLN A 431 -11.96 -4.14 -7.49
N LEU A 432 -11.45 -2.95 -7.79
CA LEU A 432 -11.28 -1.88 -6.80
C LEU A 432 -12.62 -1.45 -6.20
N ALA A 433 -13.62 -1.22 -7.04
CA ALA A 433 -14.96 -0.78 -6.62
C ALA A 433 -15.73 -1.85 -5.82
N ARG A 434 -15.41 -3.14 -5.97
CA ARG A 434 -16.06 -4.26 -5.26
C ARG A 434 -15.38 -4.63 -3.94
N SER A 435 -14.13 -4.24 -3.77
CA SER A 435 -13.30 -4.74 -2.67
C SER A 435 -13.68 -4.08 -1.35
N ASN A 436 -14.02 -4.90 -0.35
CA ASN A 436 -14.26 -4.46 1.03
C ASN A 436 -13.06 -4.78 1.95
N ASP A 437 -11.99 -5.35 1.39
CA ASP A 437 -10.79 -5.72 2.14
C ASP A 437 -9.89 -4.49 2.33
N PHE A 438 -10.03 -3.84 3.48
CA PHE A 438 -9.14 -2.75 3.91
C PHE A 438 -8.51 -3.12 5.26
N ILE A 439 -7.52 -4.00 5.19
CA ILE A 439 -6.77 -4.47 6.36
C ILE A 439 -5.70 -3.44 6.69
N LEU A 440 -5.71 -2.95 7.93
CA LEU A 440 -4.67 -2.08 8.46
C LEU A 440 -3.41 -2.89 8.75
N GLU A 441 -2.31 -2.52 8.10
CA GLU A 441 -0.98 -3.11 8.32
C GLU A 441 -0.16 -2.23 9.27
N SER A 442 0.71 -2.83 10.08
CA SER A 442 1.68 -2.09 10.88
C SER A 442 2.85 -1.63 10.02
N ALA A 443 3.23 -0.37 10.17
CA ALA A 443 4.47 0.18 9.62
C ALA A 443 5.60 0.27 10.66
N PHE A 444 5.37 -0.24 11.87
CA PHE A 444 6.26 -0.05 13.00
C PHE A 444 7.62 -0.72 12.80
N ARG A 445 8.67 0.08 13.01
CA ARG A 445 10.07 -0.34 12.96
C ARG A 445 10.85 0.43 14.02
N PRO A 446 11.77 -0.21 14.75
CA PRO A 446 12.64 0.53 15.66
C PRO A 446 13.51 1.52 14.86
N THR A 447 13.72 2.71 15.44
CA THR A 447 14.60 3.77 14.90
C THR A 447 15.73 4.07 15.88
N TYR A 448 16.78 4.77 15.45
CA TYR A 448 17.89 5.15 16.32
C TYR A 448 17.43 6.09 17.45
N ASN A 449 16.64 7.12 17.15
CA ASN A 449 16.07 8.00 18.16
C ASN A 449 15.18 7.24 19.16
N MET A 450 14.35 6.31 18.69
CA MET A 450 13.52 5.48 19.56
C MET A 450 14.39 4.64 20.50
N ALA A 451 15.40 3.94 19.97
CA ALA A 451 16.32 3.15 20.78
C ALA A 451 17.04 4.01 21.84
N ALA A 452 17.52 5.20 21.45
CA ALA A 452 18.14 6.13 22.38
C ALA A 452 17.19 6.59 23.49
N ASN A 453 15.94 6.94 23.14
CA ASN A 453 14.94 7.31 24.12
C ASN A 453 14.60 6.14 25.07
N LEU A 454 14.49 4.91 24.57
CA LEU A 454 14.22 3.72 25.39
C LEU A 454 15.36 3.41 26.36
N MET A 455 16.63 3.51 25.95
CA MET A 455 17.80 3.26 26.80
C MET A 455 17.80 4.12 28.08
N THR A 456 17.24 5.33 28.03
CA THR A 456 17.15 6.21 29.21
C THR A 456 16.00 5.89 30.16
N ARG A 457 15.10 4.98 29.77
CA ARG A 457 13.79 4.78 30.42
C ARG A 457 13.62 3.38 30.96
N VAL A 458 14.06 2.39 30.21
CA VAL A 458 13.77 0.99 30.44
C VAL A 458 15.04 0.18 30.24
N ILE A 459 15.12 -0.95 30.95
CA ILE A 459 16.17 -1.94 30.72
C ILE A 459 15.99 -2.57 29.33
N ARG A 460 17.05 -3.18 28.82
CA ARG A 460 17.07 -3.78 27.48
C ARG A 460 15.96 -4.79 27.27
N GLU A 461 15.70 -5.63 28.26
CA GLU A 461 14.65 -6.66 28.23
C GLU A 461 13.25 -6.04 28.09
N ASP A 462 12.98 -4.95 28.81
CA ASP A 462 11.70 -4.24 28.77
C ASP A 462 11.50 -3.51 27.43
N ALA A 463 12.58 -2.99 26.83
CA ALA A 463 12.55 -2.39 25.49
C ALA A 463 12.21 -3.42 24.41
N VAL A 464 12.83 -4.60 24.47
CA VAL A 464 12.48 -5.74 23.61
C VAL A 464 11.02 -6.14 23.84
N GLY A 465 10.59 -6.28 25.09
CA GLY A 465 9.20 -6.59 25.44
C GLY A 465 8.19 -5.51 25.00
N LEU A 466 8.61 -4.26 24.79
CA LEU A 466 7.77 -3.22 24.18
C LEU A 466 7.58 -3.47 22.67
N LEU A 467 8.64 -3.83 21.96
CA LEU A 467 8.55 -4.17 20.53
C LEU A 467 7.72 -5.44 20.29
N GLU A 468 7.82 -6.42 21.18
CA GLU A 468 7.03 -7.65 21.15
C GLU A 468 5.53 -7.41 21.37
N ARG A 469 5.17 -6.25 21.93
CA ARG A 469 3.78 -5.80 22.09
C ARG A 469 3.29 -4.93 20.93
N SER A 470 4.12 -4.64 19.92
CA SER A 470 3.70 -3.84 18.76
C SER A 470 2.56 -4.50 17.98
N PHE A 471 1.83 -3.70 17.18
CA PHE A 471 0.75 -4.23 16.35
C PHE A 471 1.28 -5.19 15.29
N ALA A 472 2.47 -4.91 14.74
CA ALA A 472 3.19 -5.83 13.86
C ALA A 472 3.37 -7.22 14.50
N GLN A 473 3.78 -7.27 15.77
CA GLN A 473 3.97 -8.53 16.48
C GLN A 473 2.64 -9.20 16.84
N TYR A 474 1.63 -8.44 17.26
CA TYR A 474 0.28 -8.96 17.55
C TYR A 474 -0.32 -9.71 16.34
N ARG A 475 -0.21 -9.10 15.14
CA ARG A 475 -0.65 -9.73 13.89
C ARG A 475 0.25 -10.91 13.50
N SER A 476 1.55 -10.78 13.71
CA SER A 476 2.49 -11.88 13.46
C SER A 476 2.19 -13.08 14.34
N ASN A 477 1.89 -12.90 15.62
CA ASN A 477 1.49 -13.96 16.56
C ASN A 477 0.20 -14.66 16.10
N SER A 478 -0.80 -13.89 15.66
CA SER A 478 -2.02 -14.45 15.07
C SER A 478 -1.74 -15.26 13.79
N ASN A 479 -0.84 -14.76 12.94
CA ASN A 479 -0.38 -15.47 11.75
C ASN A 479 0.47 -16.71 12.10
N ILE A 480 1.27 -16.66 13.16
CA ILE A 480 2.10 -17.79 13.63
C ILE A 480 1.19 -18.97 13.98
N VAL A 481 0.04 -18.76 14.62
CA VAL A 481 -0.95 -19.84 14.86
C VAL A 481 -1.37 -20.52 13.55
N THR A 482 -1.57 -19.73 12.49
CA THR A 482 -1.87 -20.23 11.15
C THR A 482 -0.68 -21.00 10.56
N LEU A 483 0.54 -20.47 10.69
CA LEU A 483 1.77 -21.12 10.23
C LEU A 483 2.09 -22.41 10.99
N ILE A 484 1.82 -22.47 12.29
CA ILE A 484 1.93 -23.70 13.11
C ILE A 484 0.94 -24.75 12.57
N THR A 485 -0.28 -24.34 12.26
CA THR A 485 -1.27 -25.23 11.64
C THR A 485 -0.81 -25.71 10.25
N GLU A 486 -0.20 -24.85 9.44
CA GLU A 486 0.42 -25.24 8.16
C GLU A 486 1.61 -26.19 8.36
N LEU A 487 2.43 -25.95 9.38
CA LEU A 487 3.58 -26.77 9.73
C LEU A 487 3.14 -28.18 10.14
N ASP A 488 2.09 -28.29 10.96
CA ASP A 488 1.54 -29.58 11.37
C ASP A 488 0.95 -30.35 10.19
N LYS A 489 0.26 -29.66 9.27
CA LYS A 489 -0.20 -30.26 8.00
C LYS A 489 0.98 -30.73 7.14
N ALA A 490 2.05 -29.93 7.05
CA ALA A 490 3.24 -30.29 6.29
C ALA A 490 3.98 -31.50 6.91
N LYS A 491 4.10 -31.55 8.24
CA LYS A 491 4.65 -32.71 8.99
C LYS A 491 3.80 -33.98 8.78
N ALA A 492 2.47 -33.86 8.79
CA ALA A 492 1.57 -34.98 8.51
C ALA A 492 1.72 -35.50 7.07
N SER A 493 1.87 -34.59 6.10
CA SER A 493 2.14 -34.93 4.70
C SER A 493 3.49 -35.63 4.54
N LEU A 494 4.54 -35.15 5.22
CA LEU A 494 5.85 -35.80 5.25
C LEU A 494 5.74 -37.22 5.80
N GLY A 495 5.06 -37.41 6.94
CA GLY A 495 4.85 -38.73 7.52
C GLY A 495 4.08 -39.71 6.60
N THR A 496 3.20 -39.19 5.74
CA THR A 496 2.50 -39.98 4.73
C THR A 496 3.43 -40.37 3.57
N ALA A 497 4.21 -39.42 3.06
CA ALA A 497 5.19 -39.65 2.00
C ALA A 497 6.31 -40.62 2.45
N GLU A 498 6.78 -40.52 3.69
CA GLU A 498 7.78 -41.43 4.26
C GLU A 498 7.24 -42.85 4.43
N LYS A 499 5.96 -43.00 4.82
CA LYS A 499 5.31 -44.32 4.86
C LYS A 499 5.18 -44.93 3.46
N GLU A 500 4.87 -44.13 2.45
CA GLU A 500 4.81 -44.57 1.05
C GLU A 500 6.18 -44.99 0.54
N LEU A 501 7.22 -44.18 0.77
CA LEU A 501 8.60 -44.51 0.43
C LEU A 501 9.07 -45.79 1.13
N LYS A 502 8.72 -45.97 2.41
CA LYS A 502 9.03 -47.19 3.17
C LYS A 502 8.33 -48.43 2.60
N ARG A 503 7.09 -48.30 2.10
CA ARG A 503 6.38 -49.38 1.39
C ARG A 503 7.07 -49.76 0.08
N LEU A 504 7.78 -48.83 -0.56
CA LEU A 504 8.49 -49.03 -1.82
C LEU A 504 9.92 -49.62 -1.66
N GLY A 505 10.46 -49.70 -0.43
CA GLY A 505 11.71 -50.44 -0.11
C GLY A 505 13.02 -49.68 -0.37
N VAL A 506 14.18 -50.36 -0.28
CA VAL A 506 15.57 -49.82 -0.47
C VAL A 506 16.13 -50.25 -1.82
N PRO A 507 16.97 -49.45 -2.53
CA PRO A 507 17.52 -49.86 -3.82
C PRO A 507 18.45 -51.05 -3.59
N VAL A 508 18.24 -52.14 -4.32
CA VAL A 508 19.23 -53.22 -4.36
C VAL A 508 20.28 -52.80 -5.37
N ASP A 509 21.44 -52.40 -4.86
CA ASP A 509 22.57 -51.97 -5.67
C ASP A 509 22.98 -53.13 -6.59
N GLY A 510 22.87 -52.89 -7.89
CA GLY A 510 22.86 -53.95 -8.88
C GLY A 510 23.06 -53.42 -10.29
N ARG A 511 24.13 -52.63 -10.48
CA ARG A 511 24.72 -52.43 -11.79
C ARG A 511 25.05 -53.79 -12.40
N LYS A 512 24.22 -54.27 -13.32
CA LYS A 512 24.65 -55.19 -14.36
C LYS A 512 24.59 -54.46 -15.70
N GLN A 513 25.79 -54.24 -16.23
CA GLN A 513 26.09 -53.84 -17.59
C GLN A 513 25.06 -54.37 -18.60
N ALA A 514 24.54 -53.45 -19.41
CA ALA A 514 23.90 -53.80 -20.65
C ALA A 514 24.96 -54.41 -21.58
N ASP A 515 24.81 -55.69 -21.93
CA ASP A 515 25.63 -56.33 -22.97
C ASP A 515 25.34 -55.70 -24.35
N PRO A 516 26.35 -55.58 -25.22
CA PRO A 516 26.20 -54.98 -26.53
C PRO A 516 25.32 -55.86 -27.43
N ARG A 517 24.30 -55.23 -28.02
CA ARG A 517 23.38 -55.84 -28.99
C ARG A 517 24.17 -56.40 -30.19
N PRO A 518 23.93 -57.66 -30.63
CA PRO A 518 24.49 -58.15 -31.87
C PRO A 518 23.81 -57.50 -33.08
N ASN A 519 24.61 -57.29 -34.13
CA ASN A 519 24.22 -56.67 -35.39
C ASN A 519 23.03 -57.35 -36.06
N ARG A 520 22.11 -56.50 -36.55
CA ARG A 520 20.91 -56.85 -37.32
C ARG A 520 21.26 -57.09 -38.79
N THR A 521 21.11 -58.32 -39.28
CA THR A 521 20.99 -58.62 -40.72
C THR A 521 20.25 -59.95 -40.94
N GLY A 522 18.95 -59.87 -41.25
CA GLY A 522 18.18 -61.00 -41.79
C GLY A 522 16.67 -60.82 -41.64
N SER A 523 15.92 -60.78 -42.72
CA SER A 523 14.44 -60.85 -42.67
C SER A 523 14.01 -62.26 -42.29
N ALA A 524 13.19 -62.41 -41.25
CA ALA A 524 12.64 -63.72 -40.90
C ALA A 524 11.79 -64.30 -42.06
N PRO A 525 11.99 -65.57 -42.46
CA PRO A 525 11.23 -66.20 -43.53
C PRO A 525 9.80 -66.50 -43.08
N LEU A 526 8.86 -65.59 -43.38
CA LEU A 526 7.43 -65.71 -42.99
C LEU A 526 6.59 -66.59 -43.94
N GLU A 527 7.19 -67.11 -45.02
CA GLU A 527 6.52 -67.92 -46.06
C GLU A 527 5.93 -69.24 -45.55
N LYS A 528 6.50 -69.79 -44.47
CA LYS A 528 6.08 -71.09 -43.91
C LYS A 528 4.92 -71.00 -42.92
N LEU A 529 4.53 -69.79 -42.50
CA LEU A 529 3.47 -69.60 -41.51
C LEU A 529 2.08 -69.67 -42.14
N ARG A 530 1.15 -70.35 -41.46
CA ARG A 530 -0.23 -70.54 -41.92
C ARG A 530 -1.22 -69.93 -40.92
N PRO A 531 -2.41 -69.50 -41.36
CA PRO A 531 -3.48 -69.13 -40.45
C PRO A 531 -3.78 -70.29 -39.49
N GLY A 532 -3.79 -70.02 -38.18
CA GLY A 532 -3.89 -71.03 -37.13
C GLY A 532 -2.60 -71.24 -36.35
N ALA A 533 -1.44 -70.85 -36.89
CA ALA A 533 -0.17 -70.99 -36.21
C ALA A 533 -0.05 -70.07 -34.98
N ILE A 534 0.31 -70.61 -33.83
CA ILE A 534 0.75 -69.88 -32.65
C ILE A 534 2.27 -69.74 -32.76
N ILE A 535 2.74 -68.49 -32.81
CA ILE A 535 4.16 -68.16 -32.92
C ILE A 535 4.64 -67.45 -31.66
N GLU A 536 5.88 -67.75 -31.29
CA GLU A 536 6.68 -66.99 -30.34
C GLU A 536 7.56 -66.01 -31.11
N ARG A 537 7.37 -64.72 -30.85
CA ARG A 537 8.20 -63.62 -31.35
C ARG A 537 9.03 -63.06 -30.21
N ILE A 538 10.35 -63.11 -30.32
CA ILE A 538 11.24 -62.37 -29.42
C ILE A 538 11.42 -60.96 -29.99
N HIS A 539 11.07 -59.95 -29.20
CA HIS A 539 11.29 -58.55 -29.54
C HIS A 539 12.02 -57.85 -28.39
N GLY A 540 13.25 -57.40 -28.64
CA GLY A 540 14.15 -57.01 -27.56
C GLY A 540 14.45 -58.19 -26.61
N THR A 541 14.11 -58.06 -25.33
CA THR A 541 14.28 -59.11 -24.31
C THR A 541 12.99 -59.86 -23.96
N GLU A 542 11.87 -59.54 -24.62
CA GLU A 542 10.55 -60.10 -24.30
C GLU A 542 10.08 -61.12 -25.34
N ALA A 543 9.53 -62.24 -24.87
CA ALA A 543 8.82 -63.20 -25.70
C ALA A 543 7.33 -62.81 -25.80
N GLN A 544 6.84 -62.63 -27.03
CA GLN A 544 5.45 -62.35 -27.35
C GLN A 544 4.82 -63.54 -28.08
N PHE A 545 3.74 -64.07 -27.52
CA PHE A 545 2.96 -65.14 -28.13
C PHE A 545 1.84 -64.55 -29.01
N LEU A 546 1.74 -64.99 -30.25
CA LEU A 546 0.87 -64.40 -31.26
C LEU A 546 0.21 -65.49 -32.09
N LEU A 547 -1.09 -65.35 -32.37
CA LEU A 547 -1.82 -66.27 -33.24
C LEU A 547 -1.94 -65.67 -34.64
N VAL A 548 -1.51 -66.41 -35.66
CA VAL A 548 -1.61 -66.01 -37.07
C VAL A 548 -3.06 -66.14 -37.55
N LEU A 549 -3.66 -65.01 -37.91
CA LEU A 549 -5.03 -64.91 -38.42
C LEU A 549 -5.12 -64.91 -39.95
N GLY A 550 -4.01 -64.67 -40.64
CA GLY A 550 -4.00 -64.54 -42.10
C GLY A 550 -2.61 -64.21 -42.62
N THR A 551 -2.30 -64.62 -43.85
CA THR A 551 -1.05 -64.27 -44.53
C THR A 551 -1.37 -63.54 -45.83
N THR A 552 -0.56 -62.54 -46.18
CA THR A 552 -0.71 -61.73 -47.40
C THR A 552 0.65 -61.58 -48.05
N SER A 553 0.76 -61.90 -49.34
CA SER A 553 1.95 -61.65 -50.16
C SER A 553 1.65 -60.57 -51.20
N ARG A 554 2.53 -59.57 -51.33
CA ARG A 554 2.43 -58.52 -52.36
C ARG A 554 3.31 -58.87 -53.57
N ARG A 555 2.93 -58.41 -54.77
CA ARG A 555 3.80 -58.45 -55.97
C ARG A 555 5.11 -57.72 -55.64
N GLY A 556 6.20 -58.47 -55.45
CA GLY A 556 7.48 -57.97 -54.94
C GLY A 556 8.11 -58.79 -53.81
N GLY A 557 7.46 -59.88 -53.35
CA GLY A 557 8.07 -60.86 -52.42
C GLY A 557 8.03 -60.48 -50.93
N GLU A 558 7.38 -59.36 -50.56
CA GLU A 558 7.19 -59.01 -49.14
C GLU A 558 6.01 -59.80 -48.55
N HIS A 559 6.31 -60.79 -47.71
CA HIS A 559 5.32 -61.55 -46.95
C HIS A 559 4.95 -60.82 -45.65
N ARG A 560 3.65 -60.63 -45.42
CA ARG A 560 3.11 -60.07 -44.17
C ARG A 560 2.11 -61.03 -43.55
N ILE A 561 2.10 -61.08 -42.23
CA ILE A 561 1.17 -61.90 -41.46
C ILE A 561 0.30 -61.00 -40.60
N ARG A 562 -0.99 -61.31 -40.54
CA ARG A 562 -1.89 -60.74 -39.55
C ARG A 562 -1.88 -61.62 -38.32
N VAL A 563 -1.68 -61.02 -37.16
CA VAL A 563 -1.63 -61.74 -35.89
C VAL A 563 -2.51 -61.08 -34.84
N VAL A 564 -2.91 -61.85 -33.82
CA VAL A 564 -3.57 -61.34 -32.62
C VAL A 564 -2.81 -61.78 -31.36
N SER A 565 -2.69 -60.88 -30.38
CA SER A 565 -2.10 -61.19 -29.08
C SER A 565 -3.14 -61.71 -28.08
N PRO A 566 -2.73 -62.32 -26.94
CA PRO A 566 -3.65 -62.78 -25.89
C PRO A 566 -4.48 -61.65 -25.27
N ARG A 567 -4.02 -60.39 -25.40
CA ARG A 567 -4.74 -59.18 -24.97
C ARG A 567 -5.72 -58.64 -26.04
N GLY A 568 -5.84 -59.31 -27.18
CA GLY A 568 -6.75 -58.92 -28.28
C GLY A 568 -6.22 -57.83 -29.22
N LYS A 569 -4.92 -57.46 -29.12
CA LYS A 569 -4.30 -56.49 -30.03
C LYS A 569 -3.99 -57.19 -31.36
N VAL A 570 -4.52 -56.64 -32.46
CA VAL A 570 -4.29 -57.14 -33.81
C VAL A 570 -3.20 -56.33 -34.49
N MET A 571 -2.25 -57.02 -35.12
CA MET A 571 -1.09 -56.42 -35.77
C MET A 571 -0.89 -57.02 -37.16
N MET A 572 -0.33 -56.23 -38.07
CA MET A 572 0.16 -56.70 -39.37
C MET A 572 1.67 -56.65 -39.30
N LEU A 573 2.32 -57.82 -39.27
CA LEU A 573 3.77 -57.91 -39.13
C LEU A 573 4.44 -58.25 -40.46
N SER A 574 5.56 -57.58 -40.75
CA SER A 574 6.47 -57.93 -41.86
C SER A 574 7.74 -58.58 -41.33
N GLY A 575 8.53 -59.23 -42.20
CA GLY A 575 9.77 -59.90 -41.81
C GLY A 575 10.81 -58.99 -41.14
N LYS A 576 10.69 -57.67 -41.27
CA LYS A 576 11.56 -56.67 -40.63
C LYS A 576 11.24 -56.43 -39.15
N GLU A 577 10.08 -56.85 -38.68
CA GLU A 577 9.62 -56.61 -37.31
C GLU A 577 10.00 -57.76 -36.36
N PHE A 578 10.68 -58.78 -36.88
CA PHE A 578 11.18 -59.90 -36.12
C PHE A 578 12.66 -59.69 -35.85
N ASP A 579 13.07 -59.64 -34.57
CA ASP A 579 14.50 -59.59 -34.23
C ASP A 579 15.17 -60.95 -34.47
N MET A 580 14.39 -62.05 -34.43
CA MET A 580 14.78 -63.42 -34.81
C MET A 580 13.62 -64.14 -35.51
N SER A 581 13.92 -65.20 -36.28
CA SER A 581 12.89 -66.03 -36.91
C SER A 581 11.87 -66.54 -35.89
N PRO A 582 10.56 -66.35 -36.12
CA PRO A 582 9.55 -66.77 -35.16
C PRO A 582 9.54 -68.30 -35.01
N ARG A 583 9.42 -68.76 -33.76
CA ARG A 583 9.26 -70.18 -33.46
C ARG A 583 7.76 -70.50 -33.43
N THR A 584 7.31 -71.41 -34.29
CA THR A 584 5.94 -71.94 -34.19
C THR A 584 5.86 -72.89 -33.00
N LEU A 585 4.93 -72.64 -32.09
CA LEU A 585 4.71 -73.45 -30.89
C LEU A 585 3.71 -74.57 -31.16
N SER A 586 2.58 -74.21 -31.78
CA SER A 586 1.50 -75.13 -32.13
C SER A 586 0.63 -74.50 -33.23
N ASP A 587 -0.30 -75.27 -33.77
CA ASP A 587 -1.32 -74.82 -34.72
C ASP A 587 -2.70 -75.13 -34.14
N ILE A 588 -3.63 -74.19 -34.26
CA ILE A 588 -5.00 -74.33 -33.77
C ILE A 588 -5.99 -74.17 -34.91
N GLU A 589 -7.13 -74.87 -34.83
CA GLU A 589 -8.19 -74.69 -35.83
C GLU A 589 -8.90 -73.35 -35.60
N LEU A 590 -8.88 -72.49 -36.61
CA LEU A 590 -9.52 -71.18 -36.52
C LEU A 590 -11.05 -71.32 -36.65
N PRO A 591 -11.84 -70.46 -35.95
CA PRO A 591 -13.29 -70.48 -36.02
C PRO A 591 -13.85 -70.38 -37.44
N LYS A 592 -14.98 -71.05 -37.71
CA LYS A 592 -15.74 -70.93 -38.97
C LYS A 592 -17.05 -70.16 -38.71
N PRO A 593 -17.51 -69.27 -39.62
CA PRO A 593 -16.87 -68.90 -40.88
C PRO A 593 -15.61 -68.05 -40.67
N TYR A 594 -14.58 -68.31 -41.47
CA TYR A 594 -13.30 -67.62 -41.41
C TYR A 594 -13.45 -66.13 -41.78
N ALA A 595 -13.29 -65.23 -40.80
CA ALA A 595 -13.52 -63.79 -40.97
C ALA A 595 -12.47 -62.92 -40.26
N PRO A 596 -11.18 -63.00 -40.64
CA PRO A 596 -10.05 -62.35 -39.93
C PRO A 596 -10.08 -60.81 -39.91
N ASN A 597 -10.97 -60.18 -40.70
CA ASN A 597 -11.20 -58.74 -40.71
C ASN A 597 -12.25 -58.27 -39.68
N ARG A 598 -13.06 -59.17 -39.09
CA ARG A 598 -14.11 -58.80 -38.13
C ARG A 598 -13.57 -58.76 -36.71
N ARG A 599 -13.94 -57.72 -35.93
CA ARG A 599 -13.50 -57.55 -34.53
C ARG A 599 -13.95 -58.70 -33.62
N GLU A 600 -15.17 -59.22 -33.81
CA GLU A 600 -15.71 -60.35 -33.03
C GLU A 600 -14.91 -61.64 -33.27
N TYR A 601 -14.52 -61.88 -34.51
CA TYR A 601 -13.65 -62.99 -34.89
C TYR A 601 -12.28 -62.88 -34.24
N GLN A 602 -11.65 -61.69 -34.31
CA GLN A 602 -10.35 -61.41 -33.70
C GLN A 602 -10.37 -61.60 -32.16
N ARG A 603 -11.44 -61.16 -31.49
CA ARG A 603 -11.64 -61.38 -30.04
C ARG A 603 -11.78 -62.86 -29.70
N SER A 604 -12.52 -63.61 -30.50
CA SER A 604 -12.70 -65.05 -30.32
C SER A 604 -11.37 -65.79 -30.49
N CYS A 605 -10.59 -65.44 -31.51
CA CYS A 605 -9.24 -65.97 -31.71
C CYS A 605 -8.27 -65.60 -30.58
N ALA A 606 -8.35 -64.39 -30.01
CA ALA A 606 -7.53 -64.01 -28.86
C ALA A 606 -7.86 -64.83 -27.61
N ARG A 607 -9.15 -65.20 -27.42
CA ARG A 607 -9.59 -66.07 -26.34
C ARG A 607 -9.07 -67.50 -26.52
N LEU A 608 -9.15 -68.04 -27.75
CA LEU A 608 -8.58 -69.34 -28.10
C LEU A 608 -7.08 -69.38 -27.85
N LEU A 609 -6.34 -68.36 -28.31
CA LEU A 609 -4.90 -68.23 -28.03
C LEU A 609 -4.61 -68.23 -26.53
N LYS A 610 -5.40 -67.52 -25.72
CA LYS A 610 -5.21 -67.49 -24.27
C LYS A 610 -5.46 -68.87 -23.63
N GLN A 611 -6.49 -69.59 -24.08
CA GLN A 611 -6.78 -70.95 -23.62
C GLN A 611 -5.63 -71.90 -23.94
N GLU A 612 -5.18 -71.89 -25.19
CA GLU A 612 -4.11 -72.77 -25.70
C GLU A 612 -2.75 -72.50 -25.02
N LEU A 613 -2.40 -71.23 -24.79
CA LEU A 613 -1.21 -70.90 -23.99
C LEU A 613 -1.30 -71.41 -22.55
N THR A 614 -2.51 -71.44 -21.98
CA THR A 614 -2.73 -71.98 -20.63
C THR A 614 -2.55 -73.51 -20.63
N GLU A 615 -3.08 -74.20 -21.65
CA GLU A 615 -2.94 -75.66 -21.81
C GLU A 615 -1.49 -76.08 -22.06
N LEU A 616 -0.70 -75.25 -22.75
CA LEU A 616 0.75 -75.42 -22.94
C LEU A 616 1.58 -75.10 -21.68
N GLY A 617 0.95 -74.77 -20.54
CA GLY A 617 1.62 -74.43 -19.30
C GLY A 617 2.33 -73.07 -19.31
N ILE A 618 2.05 -72.21 -20.30
CA ILE A 618 2.65 -70.88 -20.43
C ILE A 618 1.83 -69.89 -19.59
N ILE A 619 2.28 -69.67 -18.36
CA ILE A 619 1.69 -68.67 -17.44
C ILE A 619 2.12 -67.28 -17.91
N LEU A 620 1.17 -66.49 -18.40
CA LEU A 620 1.36 -65.06 -18.69
C LEU A 620 1.51 -64.28 -17.37
N GLU A 621 2.66 -64.35 -16.71
CA GLU A 621 2.96 -63.54 -15.53
C GLU A 621 2.85 -62.05 -15.90
N VAL A 622 1.93 -61.33 -15.25
CA VAL A 622 1.95 -59.86 -15.26
C VAL A 622 3.05 -59.43 -14.28
N ARG A 623 4.31 -59.57 -14.69
CA ARG A 623 5.41 -58.89 -13.99
C ARG A 623 5.24 -57.39 -14.21
N ARG A 624 4.97 -56.63 -13.15
CA ARG A 624 5.18 -55.18 -13.17
C ARG A 624 6.68 -54.95 -13.39
N PRO A 625 7.10 -54.24 -14.45
CA PRO A 625 8.51 -54.00 -14.72
C PRO A 625 9.18 -53.35 -13.51
N LYS A 626 10.38 -53.81 -13.15
CA LYS A 626 11.21 -53.23 -12.07
C LYS A 626 11.41 -51.71 -12.28
N ALA A 627 11.48 -51.29 -13.55
CA ALA A 627 11.55 -49.90 -13.97
C ALA A 627 10.36 -49.03 -13.52
N ASP A 628 9.12 -49.57 -13.46
CA ASP A 628 7.96 -48.80 -13.03
C ASP A 628 7.98 -48.55 -11.51
N LEU A 629 8.47 -49.52 -10.73
CA LEU A 629 8.67 -49.38 -9.28
C LEU A 629 9.80 -48.39 -8.95
N ASP A 630 10.89 -48.41 -9.72
CA ASP A 630 12.00 -47.47 -9.56
C ASP A 630 11.55 -46.03 -9.90
N VAL A 631 10.68 -45.85 -10.90
CA VAL A 631 10.07 -44.54 -11.25
C VAL A 631 9.08 -44.07 -10.18
N GLU A 632 8.21 -44.94 -9.66
CA GLU A 632 7.30 -44.58 -8.55
C GLU A 632 8.05 -44.24 -7.26
N ARG A 633 9.15 -44.94 -7.00
CA ARG A 633 10.06 -44.67 -5.88
C ARG A 633 10.75 -43.33 -6.04
N LEU A 634 11.31 -43.02 -7.21
CA LEU A 634 11.95 -41.72 -7.47
C LEU A 634 10.95 -40.57 -7.23
N LYS A 635 9.70 -40.72 -7.68
CA LYS A 635 8.62 -39.77 -7.41
C LYS A 635 8.24 -39.70 -5.92
N ALA A 636 8.38 -40.78 -5.17
CA ALA A 636 8.15 -40.77 -3.72
C ALA A 636 9.31 -40.09 -2.96
N GLU A 637 10.56 -40.31 -3.38
CA GLU A 637 11.74 -39.61 -2.85
C GLU A 637 11.66 -38.10 -3.11
N GLU A 638 11.25 -37.70 -4.32
CA GLU A 638 11.00 -36.29 -4.68
C GLU A 638 9.89 -35.68 -3.80
N ARG A 639 8.78 -36.39 -3.59
CA ARG A 639 7.69 -35.95 -2.70
C ARG A 639 8.15 -35.79 -1.25
N VAL A 640 9.03 -36.66 -0.74
CA VAL A 640 9.62 -36.52 0.60
C VAL A 640 10.55 -35.31 0.66
N ALA A 641 11.39 -35.09 -0.36
CA ALA A 641 12.26 -33.93 -0.45
C ALA A 641 11.47 -32.61 -0.51
N ASP A 642 10.38 -32.57 -1.28
CA ASP A 642 9.46 -31.43 -1.37
C ASP A 642 8.77 -31.14 -0.04
N ALA A 643 8.28 -32.18 0.64
CA ALA A 643 7.65 -32.04 1.95
C ALA A 643 8.64 -31.51 3.00
N ARG A 644 9.90 -31.97 2.98
CA ARG A 644 10.97 -31.44 3.86
C ARG A 644 11.32 -29.99 3.56
N ARG A 645 11.45 -29.63 2.28
CA ARG A 645 11.66 -28.23 1.86
C ARG A 645 10.52 -27.33 2.31
N ARG A 646 9.28 -27.80 2.20
CA ARG A 646 8.09 -27.07 2.66
C ARG A 646 8.10 -26.87 4.18
N ILE A 647 8.49 -27.88 4.96
CA ILE A 647 8.63 -27.77 6.41
C ILE A 647 9.68 -26.71 6.77
N LEU A 648 10.87 -26.77 6.18
CA LEU A 648 11.92 -25.78 6.39
C LEU A 648 11.43 -24.36 6.05
N ALA A 649 10.81 -24.18 4.88
CA ALA A 649 10.29 -22.87 4.47
C ALA A 649 9.21 -22.32 5.42
N VAL A 650 8.36 -23.17 6.00
CA VAL A 650 7.36 -22.73 7.00
C VAL A 650 8.03 -22.42 8.34
N GLN A 651 9.04 -23.21 8.76
CA GLN A 651 9.81 -22.94 9.98
C GLN A 651 10.59 -21.63 9.89
N ASP A 652 11.22 -21.35 8.75
CA ASP A 652 11.94 -20.09 8.50
C ASP A 652 10.98 -18.89 8.57
N ARG A 653 9.76 -19.02 8.01
CA ARG A 653 8.72 -17.99 8.09
C ARG A 653 8.25 -17.74 9.52
N ILE A 654 8.13 -18.79 10.35
CA ILE A 654 7.80 -18.66 11.77
C ILE A 654 8.92 -17.91 12.51
N ALA A 655 10.18 -18.29 12.29
CA ALA A 655 11.32 -17.63 12.95
C ALA A 655 11.43 -16.14 12.59
N VAL A 656 11.16 -15.78 11.33
CA VAL A 656 11.10 -14.37 10.88
C VAL A 656 9.95 -13.61 11.55
N ALA A 657 8.78 -14.26 11.69
CA ALA A 657 7.60 -13.66 12.31
C ALA A 657 7.72 -13.51 13.83
N GLU A 658 8.52 -14.33 14.51
CA GLU A 658 8.70 -14.29 15.98
C GLU A 658 9.77 -13.28 16.44
N GLY A 659 10.79 -13.00 15.62
CA GLY A 659 11.98 -12.26 16.08
C GLY A 659 12.33 -10.98 15.30
N GLY A 660 11.59 -10.63 14.24
CA GLY A 660 12.01 -9.59 13.30
C GLY A 660 12.29 -8.22 13.94
N LEU A 661 11.39 -7.73 14.78
CA LEU A 661 11.54 -6.41 15.42
C LEU A 661 12.58 -6.41 16.54
N SER A 662 12.61 -7.47 17.35
CA SER A 662 13.60 -7.63 18.41
C SER A 662 15.01 -7.67 17.82
N GLN A 663 15.23 -8.45 16.76
CA GLN A 663 16.52 -8.50 16.05
C GLN A 663 16.90 -7.15 15.42
N ALA A 664 15.93 -6.40 14.88
CA ALA A 664 16.19 -5.07 14.35
C ALA A 664 16.65 -4.10 15.44
N LEU A 665 16.09 -4.15 16.65
CA LEU A 665 16.56 -3.33 17.78
C LEU A 665 17.97 -3.71 18.21
N LEU A 666 18.31 -5.00 18.23
CA LEU A 666 19.67 -5.44 18.55
C LEU A 666 20.69 -4.98 17.50
N ALA A 667 20.34 -5.07 16.22
CA ALA A 667 21.16 -4.54 15.14
C ALA A 667 21.35 -3.02 15.25
N ILE A 668 20.31 -2.28 15.66
CA ILE A 668 20.38 -0.84 15.93
C ILE A 668 21.31 -0.55 17.11
N GLU A 669 21.18 -1.29 18.21
CA GLU A 669 22.08 -1.20 19.37
C GLU A 669 23.54 -1.39 18.95
N GLU A 670 23.87 -2.45 18.21
CA GLU A 670 25.24 -2.71 17.73
C GLU A 670 25.78 -1.57 16.85
N ILE A 671 24.96 -1.01 15.96
CA ILE A 671 25.37 0.14 15.13
C ILE A 671 25.62 1.36 16.01
N MET A 672 24.73 1.63 16.96
CA MET A 672 24.91 2.73 17.92
C MET A 672 26.21 2.55 18.73
N GLU A 673 26.61 1.33 19.11
CA GLU A 673 27.89 1.05 19.74
C GLU A 673 29.09 1.32 18.81
N ILE A 674 29.02 0.90 17.53
CA ILE A 674 30.09 1.15 16.53
C ILE A 674 30.35 2.65 16.35
N PHE A 675 29.29 3.45 16.39
CA PHE A 675 29.34 4.89 16.25
C PHE A 675 29.54 5.62 17.60
N GLY A 676 29.70 4.87 18.71
CA GLY A 676 29.98 5.43 20.03
C GLY A 676 28.81 6.21 20.63
N CYS A 677 27.56 5.92 20.23
CA CYS A 677 26.34 6.52 20.75
C CYS A 677 25.89 5.86 22.07
N CYS A 678 26.18 4.58 22.23
CA CYS A 678 25.91 3.85 23.46
C CYS A 678 27.01 2.83 23.75
N GLU A 679 27.04 2.35 25.00
CA GLU A 679 27.84 1.20 25.43
C GLU A 679 26.99 0.41 26.43
N ALA A 680 26.81 -0.89 26.19
CA ALA A 680 26.09 -1.78 27.11
C ALA A 680 24.71 -1.24 27.55
N TRP A 681 23.90 -0.81 26.57
CA TRP A 681 22.56 -0.22 26.77
C TRP A 681 22.54 1.10 27.57
N GLN A 682 23.66 1.82 27.64
CA GLN A 682 23.72 3.16 28.23
C GLN A 682 24.18 4.18 27.20
N LEU A 683 23.53 5.35 27.17
CA LEU A 683 23.91 6.41 26.24
C LEU A 683 25.24 7.04 26.63
N THR A 684 26.07 7.31 25.62
CA THR A 684 27.23 8.20 25.73
C THR A 684 26.78 9.65 25.55
N PRO A 685 27.66 10.66 25.76
CA PRO A 685 27.34 12.05 25.42
C PRO A 685 26.89 12.26 23.97
N LEU A 686 27.37 11.46 23.03
CA LEU A 686 26.92 11.50 21.63
C LEU A 686 25.49 10.95 21.51
N GLY A 687 25.18 9.85 22.19
CA GLY A 687 23.82 9.30 22.27
C GLY A 687 22.81 10.28 22.86
N GLU A 688 23.22 11.14 23.77
CA GLU A 688 22.37 12.20 24.31
C GLU A 688 21.96 13.25 23.27
N TYR A 689 22.83 13.55 22.29
CA TYR A 689 22.46 14.42 21.15
C TYR A 689 21.41 13.73 20.28
N LEU A 690 21.63 12.45 19.94
CA LEU A 690 20.70 11.64 19.14
C LEU A 690 19.29 11.61 19.74
N ARG A 691 19.19 11.50 21.07
CA ARG A 691 17.91 11.41 21.78
C ARG A 691 16.98 12.60 21.51
N GLY A 692 17.52 13.80 21.31
CA GLY A 692 16.73 15.02 21.08
C GLY A 692 16.48 15.36 19.60
N ILE A 693 16.98 14.55 18.67
CA ILE A 693 16.79 14.78 17.22
C ILE A 693 15.72 13.82 16.69
N PHE A 694 14.59 14.37 16.25
CA PHE A 694 13.44 13.65 15.70
C PHE A 694 13.41 13.80 14.16
N HIS A 695 14.37 13.15 13.50
CA HIS A 695 14.56 13.22 12.06
C HIS A 695 14.90 11.83 11.48
N GLU A 696 14.62 11.58 10.20
CA GLU A 696 14.95 10.27 9.56
C GLU A 696 16.46 9.98 9.47
N MET A 697 17.29 11.02 9.61
CA MET A 697 18.76 10.96 9.65
C MET A 697 19.30 11.40 11.02
N ASP A 698 18.54 11.12 12.08
CA ASP A 698 18.86 11.44 13.49
C ASP A 698 20.29 11.06 13.90
N LEU A 699 20.73 9.83 13.63
CA LEU A 699 22.07 9.34 13.93
C LEU A 699 23.15 10.10 13.17
N LEU A 700 22.92 10.38 11.88
CA LEU A 700 23.87 11.15 11.08
C LEU A 700 23.97 12.59 11.56
N ALA A 701 22.86 13.22 11.95
CA ALA A 701 22.85 14.56 12.51
C ALA A 701 23.62 14.62 13.84
N ALA A 702 23.43 13.63 14.73
CA ALA A 702 24.17 13.51 15.99
C ALA A 702 25.68 13.33 15.76
N LEU A 703 26.07 12.51 14.76
CA LEU A 703 27.47 12.36 14.35
C LEU A 703 28.06 13.68 13.86
N CYS A 704 27.32 14.46 13.06
CA CYS A 704 27.76 15.78 12.58
C CYS A 704 27.99 16.77 13.73
N ILE A 705 27.17 16.72 14.79
CA ILE A 705 27.37 17.52 16.00
C ILE A 705 28.66 17.08 16.71
N SER A 706 28.84 15.77 16.93
CA SER A 706 29.98 15.22 17.66
C SER A 706 31.32 15.48 16.97
N GLU A 707 31.36 15.39 15.65
CA GLU A 707 32.56 15.63 14.82
C GLU A 707 32.76 17.13 14.51
N ASN A 708 32.00 18.02 15.16
CA ASN A 708 32.06 19.47 14.98
C ASN A 708 31.89 19.93 13.51
N LEU A 709 31.13 19.18 12.70
CA LEU A 709 30.86 19.55 11.31
C LEU A 709 30.00 20.82 11.22
N PHE A 710 29.17 21.07 12.23
CA PHE A 710 28.36 22.29 12.36
C PHE A 710 29.08 23.44 13.08
N GLY A 711 30.29 23.23 13.58
CA GLY A 711 31.07 24.28 14.25
C GLY A 711 31.76 25.24 13.28
N ASP A 712 32.10 26.43 13.77
CA ASP A 712 32.83 27.47 13.02
C ASP A 712 32.13 27.93 11.73
N LEU A 713 30.80 27.89 11.72
CA LEU A 713 29.96 28.33 10.60
C LEU A 713 29.17 29.59 10.98
N SER A 714 28.99 30.49 10.02
CA SER A 714 27.99 31.55 10.13
C SER A 714 26.55 30.99 10.02
N PRO A 715 25.51 31.72 10.47
CA PRO A 715 24.15 31.22 10.42
C PRO A 715 23.67 30.78 9.02
N PRO A 716 23.94 31.52 7.91
CA PRO A 716 23.59 31.07 6.56
C PRO A 716 24.34 29.79 6.13
N GLU A 717 25.60 29.66 6.51
CA GLU A 717 26.40 28.48 6.21
C GLU A 717 25.88 27.26 6.97
N LEU A 718 25.55 27.41 8.26
CA LEU A 718 24.95 26.35 9.07
C LEU A 718 23.63 25.87 8.47
N ALA A 719 22.73 26.80 8.11
CA ALA A 719 21.48 26.48 7.44
C ALA A 719 21.71 25.67 6.16
N SER A 720 22.69 26.07 5.35
CA SER A 720 23.03 25.39 4.10
C SER A 720 23.54 23.96 4.32
N VAL A 721 24.40 23.72 5.33
CA VAL A 721 24.91 22.37 5.64
C VAL A 721 23.79 21.48 6.20
N VAL A 722 22.95 22.00 7.10
CA VAL A 722 21.83 21.23 7.67
C VAL A 722 20.81 20.86 6.60
N SER A 723 20.62 21.70 5.58
CA SER A 723 19.67 21.43 4.49
C SER A 723 19.94 20.14 3.72
N VAL A 724 21.21 19.71 3.67
CA VAL A 724 21.67 18.47 3.03
C VAL A 724 20.99 17.22 3.63
N LEU A 725 20.65 17.27 4.92
CA LEU A 725 19.98 16.17 5.62
C LEU A 725 18.47 16.13 5.33
N THR A 726 17.87 17.25 4.94
CA THR A 726 16.41 17.39 4.80
C THR A 726 15.92 17.31 3.35
N TYR A 727 16.78 17.65 2.39
CA TYR A 727 16.40 17.76 0.98
C TYR A 727 16.64 16.47 0.21
N GLU A 728 15.82 16.25 -0.83
CA GLU A 728 15.95 15.17 -1.78
C GLU A 728 15.63 15.67 -3.19
N HIS A 729 16.57 15.52 -4.13
CA HIS A 729 16.32 15.82 -5.53
C HIS A 729 15.37 14.81 -6.16
N ARG A 730 14.16 15.26 -6.48
CA ARG A 730 13.08 14.44 -7.05
C ARG A 730 12.87 14.75 -8.52
N SER A 731 13.86 14.45 -9.35
CA SER A 731 13.76 14.58 -10.82
C SER A 731 14.20 13.30 -11.53
N ARG A 732 13.72 13.14 -12.77
CA ARG A 732 14.24 12.12 -13.70
C ARG A 732 15.56 12.52 -14.33
N LEU A 733 15.92 13.80 -14.24
CA LEU A 733 17.19 14.32 -14.68
C LEU A 733 18.23 14.12 -13.57
N ASP A 734 19.47 13.87 -13.99
CA ASP A 734 20.57 13.78 -13.04
C ASP A 734 20.63 15.05 -12.17
N PRO A 735 20.91 14.91 -10.87
CA PRO A 735 21.03 16.06 -9.98
C PRO A 735 22.11 17.01 -10.50
N PRO A 736 21.88 18.33 -10.42
CA PRO A 736 22.90 19.30 -10.79
C PRO A 736 24.13 19.15 -9.88
N SER A 737 25.29 19.60 -10.35
CA SER A 737 26.48 19.63 -9.49
C SER A 737 26.24 20.58 -8.32
N PRO A 738 26.50 20.17 -7.06
CA PRO A 738 26.29 21.02 -5.91
C PRO A 738 27.25 22.21 -5.94
N TRP A 739 26.72 23.39 -5.62
CA TRP A 739 27.52 24.59 -5.39
C TRP A 739 27.79 24.75 -3.89
N TYR A 740 29.00 25.15 -3.54
CA TYR A 740 29.44 25.35 -2.15
C TYR A 740 29.88 26.80 -1.93
N PRO A 741 29.44 27.48 -0.85
CA PRO A 741 29.85 28.86 -0.57
C PRO A 741 31.35 29.01 -0.26
N SER A 742 31.96 27.97 0.32
CA SER A 742 33.38 27.96 0.66
C SER A 742 33.98 26.56 0.55
N VAL A 743 35.32 26.48 0.49
CA VAL A 743 36.06 25.20 0.52
C VAL A 743 35.82 24.46 1.83
N SER A 744 35.74 25.19 2.95
CA SER A 744 35.47 24.59 4.26
C SER A 744 34.10 23.90 4.32
N ILE A 745 33.06 24.52 3.74
CA ILE A 745 31.73 23.90 3.66
C ILE A 745 31.78 22.64 2.80
N LYS A 746 32.47 22.69 1.66
CA LYS A 746 32.64 21.51 0.80
C LYS A 746 33.31 20.35 1.57
N GLU A 747 34.39 20.62 2.30
CA GLU A 747 35.08 19.60 3.12
C GLU A 747 34.16 19.02 4.21
N LYS A 748 33.39 19.87 4.90
CA LYS A 748 32.42 19.44 5.92
C LYS A 748 31.31 18.57 5.33
N VAL A 749 30.78 18.92 4.16
CA VAL A 749 29.74 18.13 3.47
C VAL A 749 30.31 16.82 2.93
N GLU A 750 31.53 16.79 2.41
CA GLU A 750 32.21 15.56 2.01
C GLU A 750 32.41 14.62 3.20
N ALA A 751 32.78 15.15 4.37
CA ALA A 751 32.87 14.37 5.61
C ALA A 751 31.49 13.80 6.03
N LEU A 752 30.44 14.63 5.98
CA LEU A 752 29.05 14.19 6.25
C LEU A 752 28.64 13.04 5.32
N LEU A 753 28.90 13.15 4.01
CA LEU A 753 28.61 12.10 3.03
C LEU A 753 29.42 10.82 3.27
N ALA A 754 30.66 10.95 3.76
CA ALA A 754 31.48 9.80 4.16
C ALA A 754 30.89 9.07 5.38
N HIS A 755 30.40 9.81 6.39
CA HIS A 755 29.68 9.22 7.53
C HIS A 755 28.40 8.50 7.08
N SER A 756 27.60 9.12 6.20
CA SER A 756 26.41 8.47 5.63
C SER A 756 26.76 7.16 4.90
N SER A 757 27.80 7.18 4.07
CA SER A 757 28.26 5.99 3.34
C SER A 757 28.71 4.87 4.28
N ARG A 758 29.37 5.23 5.40
CA ARG A 758 29.73 4.27 6.45
C ARG A 758 28.50 3.71 7.14
N LEU A 759 27.56 4.56 7.58
CA LEU A 759 26.33 4.14 8.25
C LEU A 759 25.53 3.15 7.40
N ARG A 760 25.30 3.51 6.13
CA ARG A 760 24.57 2.65 5.18
C ARG A 760 25.23 1.29 4.94
N ARG A 761 26.56 1.24 4.99
CA ARG A 761 27.28 -0.04 4.92
C ARG A 761 27.02 -0.90 6.15
N GLU A 762 27.11 -0.32 7.35
CA GLU A 762 26.85 -1.04 8.61
C GLU A 762 25.39 -1.51 8.71
N GLU A 763 24.43 -0.71 8.24
CA GLU A 763 23.01 -1.08 8.14
C GLU A 763 22.83 -2.29 7.22
N ARG A 764 23.42 -2.24 6.01
CA ARG A 764 23.35 -3.33 5.02
C ARG A 764 23.95 -4.63 5.56
N GLU A 765 25.11 -4.56 6.23
CA GLU A 765 25.79 -5.72 6.79
C GLU A 765 24.96 -6.42 7.87
N ARG A 766 24.09 -5.69 8.56
CA ARG A 766 23.19 -6.21 9.60
C ARG A 766 21.75 -6.46 9.12
N GLY A 767 21.48 -6.31 7.83
CA GLY A 767 20.17 -6.56 7.25
C GLY A 767 19.10 -5.53 7.60
N LEU A 768 19.49 -4.33 8.03
CA LEU A 768 18.57 -3.21 8.22
C LEU A 768 18.29 -2.48 6.89
N PRO A 769 17.12 -1.83 6.75
CA PRO A 769 16.88 -0.91 5.64
C PRO A 769 17.92 0.20 5.63
N GLU A 770 18.53 0.46 4.48
CA GLU A 770 19.51 1.54 4.35
C GLU A 770 18.85 2.91 4.51
N SER A 771 19.47 3.76 5.32
CA SER A 771 19.14 5.17 5.44
C SER A 771 19.28 5.88 4.09
N ARG A 772 18.47 6.93 3.90
CA ARG A 772 18.54 7.78 2.70
C ARG A 772 19.94 8.42 2.58
N SER A 773 20.39 8.66 1.35
CA SER A 773 21.61 9.46 1.14
C SER A 773 21.29 10.95 1.31
N PRO A 774 22.11 11.72 2.05
CA PRO A 774 22.05 13.17 2.07
C PRO A 774 22.28 13.75 0.67
N ASP A 775 21.69 14.92 0.40
CA ASP A 775 21.69 15.55 -0.93
C ASP A 775 22.22 17.00 -0.86
N PRO A 776 23.43 17.26 -1.39
CA PRO A 776 24.06 18.58 -1.29
C PRO A 776 23.57 19.60 -2.31
N THR A 777 22.65 19.25 -3.21
CA THR A 777 22.31 20.11 -4.35
C THR A 777 21.53 21.37 -3.96
N ILE A 778 20.82 21.36 -2.82
CA ILE A 778 20.05 22.52 -2.35
C ILE A 778 20.88 23.59 -1.61
N ILE A 779 22.16 23.32 -1.32
CA ILE A 779 23.02 24.19 -0.48
C ILE A 779 22.98 25.65 -0.95
N GLY A 780 23.14 25.89 -2.26
CA GLY A 780 23.14 27.24 -2.83
C GLY A 780 21.84 27.99 -2.60
N THR A 781 20.70 27.32 -2.80
CA THR A 781 19.37 27.88 -2.59
C THR A 781 19.13 28.28 -1.13
N VAL A 782 19.45 27.40 -0.18
CA VAL A 782 19.24 27.68 1.25
C VAL A 782 20.21 28.74 1.76
N HIS A 783 21.46 28.69 1.33
CA HIS A 783 22.45 29.73 1.67
C HIS A 783 22.01 31.10 1.16
N GLY A 784 21.57 31.19 -0.10
CA GLY A 784 21.07 32.44 -0.69
C GLY A 784 19.87 33.00 0.09
N TRP A 785 18.90 32.14 0.42
CA TRP A 785 17.74 32.54 1.20
C TRP A 785 18.12 33.04 2.59
N ALA A 786 18.96 32.31 3.32
CA ALA A 786 19.43 32.72 4.65
C ALA A 786 20.31 33.98 4.62
N SER A 787 20.93 34.28 3.48
CA SER A 787 21.71 35.50 3.26
C SER A 787 20.87 36.73 2.89
N GLY A 788 19.54 36.58 2.75
CA GLY A 788 18.61 37.68 2.49
C GLY A 788 18.28 37.94 1.02
N HIS A 789 18.61 37.02 0.10
CA HIS A 789 18.21 37.13 -1.30
C HIS A 789 16.69 37.03 -1.49
N GLU A 790 16.14 37.63 -2.55
CA GLU A 790 14.71 37.54 -2.84
C GLU A 790 14.33 36.12 -3.31
N LEU A 791 13.04 35.76 -3.19
CA LEU A 791 12.56 34.44 -3.60
C LEU A 791 12.85 34.17 -5.09
N ALA A 792 12.71 35.21 -5.93
CA ALA A 792 13.00 35.16 -7.37
C ALA A 792 14.45 34.74 -7.68
N ASP A 793 15.39 35.08 -6.81
CA ASP A 793 16.82 34.83 -7.05
C ASP A 793 17.23 33.40 -6.68
N VAL A 794 16.49 32.76 -5.77
CA VAL A 794 16.86 31.46 -5.18
C VAL A 794 16.01 30.30 -5.67
N LEU A 795 14.81 30.58 -6.20
CA LEU A 795 13.89 29.58 -6.69
C LEU A 795 14.32 29.10 -8.09
N ASP A 796 14.60 27.80 -8.21
CA ASP A 796 14.85 27.16 -9.51
C ASP A 796 13.53 26.86 -10.24
N ASP A 797 13.55 26.89 -11.58
CA ASP A 797 12.40 26.63 -12.47
C ASP A 797 11.75 25.26 -12.20
N ALA A 798 12.51 24.29 -11.69
CA ALA A 798 12.01 22.96 -11.38
C ALA A 798 11.29 22.84 -10.02
N THR A 799 11.45 23.82 -9.13
CA THR A 799 10.95 23.76 -7.75
C THR A 799 9.73 24.66 -7.56
N SER A 800 8.61 24.11 -7.10
CA SER A 800 7.44 24.93 -6.75
C SER A 800 7.71 25.74 -5.48
N ALA A 801 7.12 26.95 -5.39
CA ALA A 801 7.26 27.77 -4.18
C ALA A 801 6.75 27.08 -2.90
N GLY A 802 5.71 26.24 -2.99
CA GLY A 802 5.25 25.45 -1.85
C GLY A 802 6.24 24.36 -1.44
N ASP A 803 6.95 23.73 -2.38
CA ASP A 803 8.03 22.80 -2.06
C ASP A 803 9.23 23.51 -1.44
N PHE A 804 9.58 24.69 -1.96
CA PHE A 804 10.61 25.53 -1.36
C PHE A 804 10.27 25.85 0.10
N VAL A 805 9.08 26.40 0.37
CA VAL A 805 8.62 26.71 1.74
C VAL A 805 8.66 25.48 2.64
N ARG A 806 8.21 24.33 2.12
CA ARG A 806 8.25 23.06 2.86
C ARG A 806 9.68 22.67 3.21
N HIS A 807 10.62 22.72 2.26
CA HIS A 807 12.01 22.39 2.51
C HIS A 807 12.63 23.34 3.54
N ILE A 808 12.44 24.66 3.39
CA ILE A 808 12.94 25.63 4.37
C ILE A 808 12.37 25.34 5.77
N ARG A 809 11.09 24.99 5.89
CA ARG A 809 10.49 24.64 7.18
C ARG A 809 11.07 23.35 7.78
N GLN A 810 11.41 22.35 6.97
CA GLN A 810 12.12 21.15 7.44
C GLN A 810 13.53 21.50 7.95
N VAL A 811 14.22 22.44 7.30
CA VAL A 811 15.52 22.94 7.76
C VAL A 811 15.36 23.69 9.10
N VAL A 812 14.36 24.57 9.22
CA VAL A 812 14.07 25.30 10.47
C VAL A 812 13.77 24.33 11.62
N ASP A 813 12.96 23.30 11.39
CA ASP A 813 12.64 22.28 12.39
C ASP A 813 13.91 21.53 12.85
N LEU A 814 14.73 21.04 11.91
CA LEU A 814 15.97 20.35 12.26
C LEU A 814 17.00 21.29 12.93
N LEU A 815 17.11 22.54 12.50
CA LEU A 815 17.97 23.54 13.15
C LEU A 815 17.50 23.83 14.58
N SER A 816 16.20 23.93 14.82
CA SER A 816 15.65 24.12 16.17
C SER A 816 16.05 22.96 17.07
N GLN A 817 15.87 21.72 16.61
CA GLN A 817 16.26 20.51 17.35
C GLN A 817 17.77 20.46 17.62
N ILE A 818 18.60 20.79 16.61
CA ILE A 818 20.06 20.92 16.78
C ILE A 818 20.38 21.99 17.83
N GLY A 819 19.68 23.12 17.81
CA GLY A 819 19.84 24.20 18.79
C GLY A 819 19.49 23.78 20.23
N ASP A 820 18.55 22.85 20.40
CA ASP A 820 18.17 22.33 21.72
C ASP A 820 19.21 21.34 22.28
N VAL A 821 19.83 20.51 21.42
CA VAL A 821 20.80 19.48 21.85
C VAL A 821 22.26 19.90 21.74
N ALA A 822 22.57 20.99 21.03
CA ALA A 822 23.94 21.37 20.73
C ALA A 822 24.77 21.60 22.01
N PRO A 823 26.03 21.10 22.06
CA PRO A 823 26.86 21.16 23.27
C PRO A 823 27.36 22.57 23.59
N THR A 824 27.72 23.35 22.57
CA THR A 824 28.34 24.67 22.73
C THR A 824 27.30 25.79 22.64
N LYS A 825 27.52 26.88 23.38
CA LYS A 825 26.60 28.04 23.35
C LYS A 825 26.63 28.72 21.98
N GLU A 826 27.78 28.67 21.32
CA GLU A 826 28.05 29.21 20.00
C GLU A 826 27.16 28.53 18.96
N LEU A 827 27.11 27.19 18.94
CA LEU A 827 26.26 26.43 18.02
C LEU A 827 24.77 26.65 18.32
N ARG A 828 24.35 26.68 19.60
CA ARG A 828 22.96 26.98 19.99
C ARG A 828 22.51 28.35 19.47
N ASN A 829 23.35 29.37 19.64
CA ASN A 829 23.06 30.72 19.16
C ASN A 829 23.04 30.79 17.63
N CYS A 830 24.00 30.12 16.96
CA CYS A 830 24.07 30.10 15.51
C CYS A 830 22.84 29.41 14.89
N ALA A 831 22.41 28.28 15.44
CA ALA A 831 21.20 27.58 15.01
C ALA A 831 19.95 28.45 15.19
N LYS A 832 19.80 29.14 16.33
CA LYS A 832 18.69 30.06 16.56
C LYS A 832 18.67 31.21 15.56
N GLN A 833 19.82 31.84 15.32
CA GLN A 833 19.94 32.91 14.31
C GLN A 833 19.64 32.41 12.90
N ALA A 834 20.07 31.18 12.56
CA ALA A 834 19.76 30.58 11.28
C ALA A 834 18.25 30.36 11.10
N CYS A 835 17.54 29.91 12.14
CA CYS A 835 16.08 29.82 12.12
C CYS A 835 15.43 31.20 11.86
N GLU A 836 15.87 32.25 12.56
CA GLU A 836 15.36 33.62 12.38
C GLU A 836 15.58 34.15 10.95
N LEU A 837 16.71 33.83 10.32
CA LEU A 837 17.00 34.25 8.94
C LEU A 837 16.18 33.49 7.88
N LEU A 838 15.87 32.23 8.14
CA LEU A 838 15.05 31.40 7.26
C LEU A 838 13.55 31.73 7.37
N ASP A 839 13.10 32.12 8.56
CA ASP A 839 11.68 32.38 8.87
C ASP A 839 11.25 33.81 8.53
N ARG A 840 11.16 34.11 7.23
CA ARG A 840 10.73 35.42 6.71
C ARG A 840 9.79 35.30 5.51
N ASP A 841 9.15 36.42 5.16
CA ASP A 841 8.30 36.59 3.97
C ASP A 841 7.31 35.43 3.77
N LEU A 842 7.28 34.81 2.58
CA LEU A 842 6.41 33.69 2.23
C LEU A 842 6.55 32.50 3.20
N VAL A 843 7.77 32.23 3.71
CA VAL A 843 8.00 31.15 4.67
C VAL A 843 7.29 31.46 5.97
N ALA A 844 7.44 32.68 6.50
CA ALA A 844 6.79 33.15 7.72
C ALA A 844 5.25 33.13 7.60
N ALA A 845 4.72 33.60 6.47
CA ALA A 845 3.29 33.58 6.20
C ALA A 845 2.71 32.16 6.28
N ALA A 846 3.45 31.16 5.79
CA ALA A 846 2.97 29.77 5.77
C ALA A 846 2.87 29.08 7.14
N ALA A 847 3.51 29.63 8.18
CA ALA A 847 3.37 29.11 9.54
C ALA A 847 2.23 29.76 10.32
N ARG A 848 1.71 30.92 9.89
CA ARG A 848 0.67 31.61 10.68
C ARG A 848 -0.61 30.78 10.72
N VAL A 849 -1.15 30.61 11.93
CA VAL A 849 -2.50 30.07 12.13
C VAL A 849 -3.43 31.26 12.29
N GLN A 850 -4.35 31.44 11.34
CA GLN A 850 -5.42 32.42 11.51
C GLN A 850 -6.35 31.96 12.64
N GLU A 851 -6.27 32.64 13.78
CA GLU A 851 -7.35 32.64 14.76
C GLU A 851 -8.49 33.45 14.12
N GLY A 852 -9.58 32.79 13.73
CA GLY A 852 -10.68 33.48 13.04
C GLY A 852 -11.27 34.58 13.93
N ASP A 853 -10.84 35.81 13.72
CA ASP A 853 -11.44 37.03 14.22
C ASP A 853 -12.21 37.66 13.06
N ASP A 854 -13.50 37.33 13.00
CA ASP A 854 -14.61 38.26 12.78
C ASP A 854 -15.88 37.42 12.59
N GLU A 855 -16.91 37.75 13.36
CA GLU A 855 -18.26 37.24 13.13
C GLU A 855 -18.72 37.61 11.73
N VAL A 856 -18.63 36.68 10.78
CA VAL A 856 -19.49 36.74 9.61
C VAL A 856 -20.80 36.08 10.03
N ILE A 857 -21.72 36.92 10.50
CA ILE A 857 -23.15 36.61 10.47
C ILE A 857 -23.48 36.36 8.99
N PHE A 858 -23.50 35.09 8.59
CA PHE A 858 -24.18 34.70 7.37
C PHE A 858 -25.66 34.82 7.67
N ASP A 859 -26.27 35.93 7.26
CA ASP A 859 -27.72 36.03 7.16
C ASP A 859 -28.15 34.94 6.17
N ASP A 860 -28.63 33.82 6.71
CA ASP A 860 -29.36 32.80 5.97
C ASP A 860 -30.68 33.42 5.51
N ALA A 861 -30.61 34.11 4.37
CA ALA A 861 -31.77 34.39 3.54
C ALA A 861 -31.68 33.50 2.31
N HIS A 862 -32.10 32.23 2.46
CA HIS A 862 -33.00 31.53 1.52
C HIS A 862 -33.47 30.18 2.06
#